data_AF-A0A7W4GRH8-F1
#
_entry.id   AF-A0A7W4GRH8-F1
#
_cell.length_a   1.000
_cell.length_b   1.000
_cell.length_c   1.000
_cell.angle_alpha   90.00
_cell.angle_beta   90.00
_cell.angle_gamma   90.00
#
_symmetry.space_group_name_H-M   'P 1'
#
loop_
_entity.id
_entity.type
_entity.pdbx_description
1 polymer ?
#
loop_
_entity_poly.entity_id
_entity_poly.type
_entity_poly.pdbx_seq_one_letter_code
_entity_poly.pdbx_strand_id
1 'polypeptide(L)'
;MPTGYRVNLNTGTLSDNTLWYGDAVATTPTDFADAIPRIGAGSILAAGRETASGETFPSRPIAGTFYASGNDVFFVPASSGLTIDTATVHISPIYTTNAPITGSNTNLLTETLNGTTSPNTINGLGGPDVLRGGGDAGTITNPNPPGAGGATDTDVLNGGAGNDTLYGQGGWDRLIGGTGNDVLDGGMGLDIADYSAGATGGATIIMSANSFTVSVPGLGTDTLSGIDGIIGTAFGDNITGTNGDGVDADGSTYANYIDGAGGNDTINGLTGSDYLFGGSGDDSIIGGLWDGDPGITLSTGRGSGEGGTIDDRISGGIGNDTIYGDDIAGTDTLGGNDLIDAGDGEDSIVAGFGNDTVYAGAGNDTVIGGLGADTLYGNAGNDTIYGDDTAGADSLGGADNIFAGDGNDSVIAGAGNDTVTGGLGADTLYGNAGDDTIYGDDTAGADSLGGADSIFAGDGNDSVIAGAGNDTVTGGRGADIIYGNAGDDTIYGDDINGTDSLGGADRLFGGDGNDSILGGFGDDSLEGGAGNDILQGGAGRDTLLGGEGADLLEGGDGNDSLVGGAGADRLFGGAGDDVLEGGDGNDTLDGGTGNNMLTGGAGSDVFVVRTGDVITDFTVDSLTGDNDQVDLGSYYNDANLAILNASRAAQGLATYQNALGWLHADQADDGVLNSITTANGFQQAFTLSIRNNNTAVAGDSLTNDSVAVLCFGADALIDTPEGRVPAGDLQVGMLVTTRDAGPQPIRWIGHRHLTEAELEAAPNLRPIRIRAGALGRGTPRADLVVSPQHRVLVRSKLAQRLFGAPEVLVAAKQLLLVDGIDVAEDLAGVDYVHFLFDDHQVVWSNGAETESLHPGRNALNMAGEAGRDEIFAIFPELRDESVSYPAARTMASGRMGRKLAMRHVQNNKPLVS
;
A
#
# COMPACT_ATOMS: atom_id res chain seq x y z
N MET A 1 -19.14 31.04 19.28
CA MET A 1 -19.97 31.56 18.18
C MET A 1 -19.39 30.96 16.91
N PRO A 2 -20.20 30.53 15.92
CA PRO A 2 -19.65 29.99 14.69
C PRO A 2 -18.77 31.06 14.02
N THR A 3 -17.58 30.67 13.57
CA THR A 3 -16.75 31.46 12.66
C THR A 3 -17.45 31.51 11.30
N GLY A 4 -17.55 32.69 10.67
CA GLY A 4 -18.26 32.85 9.39
C GLY A 4 -17.52 33.80 8.44
N TYR A 5 -17.82 33.67 7.15
CA TYR A 5 -17.20 34.41 6.07
C TYR A 5 -17.97 35.69 5.78
N ARG A 6 -17.27 36.81 5.50
CA ARG A 6 -17.92 38.09 5.20
C ARG A 6 -18.29 38.17 3.71
N VAL A 7 -19.52 38.57 3.41
CA VAL A 7 -20.00 38.82 2.04
C VAL A 7 -19.81 40.31 1.69
N ASN A 8 -19.17 40.60 0.56
CA ASN A 8 -18.99 41.95 0.01
C ASN A 8 -19.93 42.19 -1.17
N LEU A 9 -20.75 43.24 -1.08
CA LEU A 9 -21.70 43.63 -2.13
C LEU A 9 -21.01 44.55 -3.15
N ASN A 10 -20.95 44.19 -4.43
CA ASN A 10 -20.24 44.95 -5.45
C ASN A 10 -21.18 46.00 -6.11
N THR A 11 -20.99 47.29 -5.80
CA THR A 11 -21.92 48.37 -6.23
C THR A 11 -21.63 48.96 -7.64
N GLY A 12 -21.18 48.15 -8.59
CA GLY A 12 -20.70 48.63 -9.91
C GLY A 12 -21.73 48.54 -11.04
N THR A 13 -22.00 49.67 -11.73
CA THR A 13 -22.83 49.72 -12.95
C THR A 13 -22.17 48.94 -14.10
N LEU A 14 -22.69 47.76 -14.44
CA LEU A 14 -22.38 47.04 -15.67
C LEU A 14 -23.67 46.59 -16.35
N SER A 15 -23.70 46.73 -17.67
CA SER A 15 -24.84 46.54 -18.56
C SER A 15 -24.59 45.32 -19.45
N ASP A 16 -24.87 44.12 -18.94
CA ASP A 16 -25.23 42.91 -19.70
C ASP A 16 -25.32 41.76 -18.67
N ASN A 17 -26.54 41.50 -18.19
CA ASN A 17 -26.85 40.48 -17.18
C ASN A 17 -27.60 39.30 -17.83
N THR A 18 -26.84 38.31 -18.29
CA THR A 18 -27.32 36.93 -18.41
C THR A 18 -26.38 36.07 -17.58
N LEU A 19 -26.95 35.43 -16.55
CA LEU A 19 -26.31 34.68 -15.46
C LEU A 19 -25.53 35.49 -14.39
N TRP A 20 -26.21 35.72 -13.26
CA TRP A 20 -25.73 35.41 -11.91
C TRP A 20 -24.40 36.02 -11.42
N TYR A 21 -24.31 37.32 -11.11
CA TYR A 21 -23.23 37.85 -10.24
C TYR A 21 -23.57 39.18 -9.54
N GLY A 22 -23.18 39.32 -8.26
CA GLY A 22 -23.21 40.60 -7.53
C GLY A 22 -22.45 40.63 -6.20
N ASP A 23 -22.45 39.52 -5.46
CA ASP A 23 -21.95 39.47 -4.08
C ASP A 23 -20.79 38.47 -3.94
N ALA A 24 -19.64 38.93 -3.42
CA ALA A 24 -18.41 38.13 -3.30
C ALA A 24 -18.10 37.84 -1.82
N VAL A 25 -17.98 36.57 -1.46
CA VAL A 25 -17.53 36.17 -0.12
C VAL A 25 -16.01 36.31 -0.03
N ALA A 26 -15.49 36.94 1.03
CA ALA A 26 -14.06 37.13 1.26
C ALA A 26 -13.55 36.42 2.52
N THR A 27 -12.29 35.99 2.45
CA THR A 27 -11.60 35.07 3.39
C THR A 27 -11.31 35.60 4.79
N THR A 28 -11.59 36.87 5.14
CA THR A 28 -11.20 37.40 6.46
C THR A 28 -12.26 37.12 7.53
N PRO A 29 -12.04 36.19 8.47
CA PRO A 29 -12.94 35.99 9.60
C PRO A 29 -12.75 37.18 10.54
N THR A 30 -13.82 37.91 10.86
CA THR A 30 -13.72 38.99 11.85
C THR A 30 -14.73 38.76 12.96
N ASP A 31 -14.19 38.48 14.15
CA ASP A 31 -14.90 38.17 15.40
C ASP A 31 -16.18 38.99 15.60
N PHE A 32 -17.28 38.29 15.93
CA PHE A 32 -18.61 38.87 16.13
C PHE A 32 -18.75 39.53 17.51
N ALA A 33 -18.91 40.85 17.54
CA ALA A 33 -19.41 41.56 18.72
C ALA A 33 -20.70 42.32 18.36
N ASP A 34 -21.74 42.05 19.15
CA ASP A 34 -23.14 42.52 19.09
C ASP A 34 -24.05 41.81 18.06
N ALA A 35 -24.83 40.85 18.56
CA ALA A 35 -25.79 40.03 17.81
C ALA A 35 -27.09 40.78 17.46
N ILE A 36 -27.45 40.80 16.16
CA ILE A 36 -28.81 41.04 15.60
C ILE A 36 -28.96 40.14 14.33
N PRO A 37 -30.14 40.08 13.67
CA PRO A 37 -30.94 38.87 13.43
C PRO A 37 -30.36 37.89 12.39
N ARG A 38 -30.62 36.58 12.61
CA ARG A 38 -30.44 35.51 11.61
C ARG A 38 -31.26 35.87 10.37
N ILE A 39 -30.63 35.86 9.20
CA ILE A 39 -31.28 36.23 7.93
C ILE A 39 -32.05 35.02 7.35
N GLY A 40 -31.51 33.81 7.51
CA GLY A 40 -32.17 32.57 7.06
C GLY A 40 -31.15 31.50 6.68
N ALA A 41 -31.65 30.31 6.29
CA ALA A 41 -30.88 29.34 5.54
C ALA A 41 -30.56 29.91 4.14
N GLY A 42 -29.48 29.44 3.54
CA GLY A 42 -29.24 29.69 2.13
C GLY A 42 -27.96 29.08 1.60
N SER A 43 -27.70 29.25 0.32
CA SER A 43 -26.58 28.60 -0.36
C SER A 43 -25.70 29.56 -1.16
N ILE A 44 -24.46 29.13 -1.36
CA ILE A 44 -23.45 29.81 -2.18
C ILE A 44 -22.83 28.80 -3.14
N LEU A 45 -22.25 29.29 -4.22
CA LEU A 45 -21.31 28.52 -5.03
C LEU A 45 -19.90 29.02 -4.73
N ALA A 46 -19.08 28.15 -4.16
CA ALA A 46 -17.79 28.53 -3.61
C ALA A 46 -16.65 27.76 -4.28
N ALA A 47 -15.53 28.44 -4.47
CA ALA A 47 -14.22 27.83 -4.56
C ALA A 47 -13.56 27.89 -3.18
N GLY A 48 -12.82 26.87 -2.82
CA GLY A 48 -12.27 26.75 -1.48
C GLY A 48 -11.39 25.54 -1.30
N ARG A 49 -11.24 25.15 -0.03
CA ARG A 49 -10.43 24.02 0.40
C ARG A 49 -11.10 23.30 1.57
N GLU A 50 -11.10 21.97 1.56
CA GLU A 50 -11.43 21.14 2.71
C GLU A 50 -10.35 21.30 3.80
N THR A 51 -10.74 21.53 5.05
CA THR A 51 -9.76 21.80 6.12
C THR A 51 -9.05 20.56 6.63
N ALA A 52 -9.65 19.38 6.48
CA ALA A 52 -9.06 18.10 6.88
C ALA A 52 -8.05 17.63 5.82
N SER A 53 -8.52 17.34 4.60
CA SER A 53 -7.70 16.83 3.49
C SER A 53 -6.82 17.89 2.83
N GLY A 54 -7.19 19.17 2.94
CA GLY A 54 -6.51 20.22 2.21
C GLY A 54 -6.83 20.24 0.71
N GLU A 55 -7.79 19.47 0.22
CA GLU A 55 -8.16 19.47 -1.19
C GLU A 55 -8.86 20.76 -1.61
N THR A 56 -8.54 21.29 -2.80
CA THR A 56 -9.16 22.52 -3.31
C THR A 56 -10.30 22.22 -4.28
N PHE A 57 -11.46 22.83 -4.07
CA PHE A 57 -12.59 22.74 -5.00
C PHE A 57 -12.80 24.07 -5.75
N PRO A 58 -13.13 24.05 -7.06
CA PRO A 58 -13.20 25.26 -7.89
C PRO A 58 -14.58 25.93 -7.92
N SER A 59 -15.68 25.20 -7.65
CA SER A 59 -17.05 25.72 -7.76
C SER A 59 -18.09 24.72 -7.19
N ARG A 60 -18.27 24.69 -5.87
CA ARG A 60 -19.12 23.74 -5.13
C ARG A 60 -20.35 24.41 -4.50
N PRO A 61 -21.57 23.86 -4.62
CA PRO A 61 -22.76 24.41 -3.99
C PRO A 61 -22.73 24.09 -2.49
N ILE A 62 -22.62 25.12 -1.65
CA ILE A 62 -22.52 24.97 -0.19
C ILE A 62 -23.77 25.53 0.45
N ALA A 63 -24.53 24.68 1.14
CA ALA A 63 -25.61 25.10 2.04
C ALA A 63 -25.06 25.72 3.33
N GLY A 64 -25.82 26.62 3.95
CA GLY A 64 -25.42 27.29 5.17
C GLY A 64 -26.45 28.25 5.73
N THR A 65 -26.02 29.11 6.64
CA THR A 65 -26.87 30.12 7.28
C THR A 65 -26.25 31.51 7.14
N PHE A 66 -27.07 32.47 6.74
CA PHE A 66 -26.67 33.88 6.67
C PHE A 66 -27.04 34.67 7.94
N TYR A 67 -26.15 35.59 8.31
CA TYR A 67 -26.27 36.46 9.49
C TYR A 67 -26.00 37.92 9.12
N ALA A 68 -26.76 38.87 9.69
CA ALA A 68 -26.48 40.29 9.56
C ALA A 68 -25.82 40.83 10.85
N SER A 69 -24.75 41.60 10.70
CA SER A 69 -24.21 42.42 11.79
C SER A 69 -23.83 43.81 11.29
N GLY A 70 -24.51 44.84 11.82
CA GLY A 70 -24.34 46.21 11.32
C GLY A 70 -24.79 46.36 9.87
N ASN A 71 -23.86 46.73 8.98
CA ASN A 71 -24.08 46.84 7.52
C ASN A 71 -23.48 45.65 6.74
N ASP A 72 -22.97 44.63 7.45
CA ASP A 72 -22.27 43.49 6.86
C ASP A 72 -23.12 42.21 6.95
N VAL A 73 -23.00 41.35 5.94
CA VAL A 73 -23.57 40.00 5.90
C VAL A 73 -22.45 38.99 6.09
N PHE A 74 -22.75 37.92 6.81
CA PHE A 74 -21.87 36.78 7.00
C PHE A 74 -22.55 35.48 6.60
N PHE A 75 -21.79 34.57 5.98
CA PHE A 75 -22.19 33.20 5.67
C PHE A 75 -21.46 32.23 6.59
N VAL A 76 -22.20 31.31 7.20
CA VAL A 76 -21.64 30.18 7.94
C VAL A 76 -22.05 28.92 7.18
N PRO A 77 -21.10 28.18 6.60
CA PRO A 77 -21.38 26.89 5.98
C PRO A 77 -22.09 25.95 6.95
N ALA A 78 -22.99 25.13 6.43
CA ALA A 78 -23.63 24.06 7.19
C ALA A 78 -22.60 22.99 7.55
N SER A 79 -21.78 22.60 6.57
CA SER A 79 -20.66 21.67 6.77
C SER A 79 -19.54 22.29 7.60
N SER A 80 -19.07 21.53 8.58
CA SER A 80 -18.04 21.94 9.53
C SER A 80 -16.60 21.66 9.06
N GLY A 81 -16.32 21.64 7.76
CA GLY A 81 -14.99 21.30 7.22
C GLY A 81 -14.38 22.34 6.29
N LEU A 82 -15.04 23.47 6.00
CA LEU A 82 -14.72 24.22 4.77
C LEU A 82 -13.99 25.54 4.98
N THR A 83 -12.94 25.73 4.18
CA THR A 83 -12.34 27.04 3.90
C THR A 83 -12.80 27.59 2.56
N ILE A 84 -13.48 28.74 2.56
CA ILE A 84 -13.96 29.38 1.33
C ILE A 84 -12.97 30.45 0.88
N ASP A 85 -12.41 30.30 -0.32
CA ASP A 85 -11.48 31.25 -0.94
C ASP A 85 -12.22 32.36 -1.69
N THR A 86 -13.19 31.96 -2.53
CA THR A 86 -14.07 32.88 -3.26
C THR A 86 -15.44 32.24 -3.36
N ALA A 87 -16.53 33.00 -3.21
CA ALA A 87 -17.85 32.46 -3.49
C ALA A 87 -18.79 33.50 -4.07
N THR A 88 -19.75 32.98 -4.83
CA THR A 88 -20.88 33.71 -5.39
C THR A 88 -22.11 33.32 -4.60
N VAL A 89 -22.80 34.31 -4.04
CA VAL A 89 -24.04 34.07 -3.31
C VAL A 89 -25.19 33.86 -4.31
N HIS A 90 -25.86 32.71 -4.25
CA HIS A 90 -26.96 32.37 -5.16
C HIS A 90 -28.32 32.88 -4.68
N ILE A 91 -28.49 33.00 -3.37
CA ILE A 91 -29.64 33.67 -2.76
C ILE A 91 -29.16 34.78 -1.86
N SER A 92 -29.37 36.01 -2.35
CA SER A 92 -28.95 37.21 -1.64
C SER A 92 -29.71 37.31 -0.31
N PRO A 93 -29.02 37.30 0.84
CA PRO A 93 -29.57 37.84 2.05
C PRO A 93 -29.68 39.35 1.89
N ILE A 94 -30.91 39.82 1.66
CA ILE A 94 -31.45 41.09 2.16
C ILE A 94 -30.46 42.26 2.08
N TYR A 95 -30.47 43.03 0.99
CA TYR A 95 -30.31 44.49 1.12
C TYR A 95 -31.17 45.24 0.10
N THR A 96 -32.28 45.74 0.59
CA THR A 96 -33.00 46.83 -0.05
C THR A 96 -32.27 48.12 0.31
N THR A 97 -31.95 48.92 -0.71
CA THR A 97 -31.21 50.19 -0.54
C THR A 97 -32.09 51.30 0.04
N ASN A 98 -33.35 50.99 0.36
CA ASN A 98 -34.39 51.92 0.79
C ASN A 98 -34.95 51.56 2.17
N ALA A 99 -35.45 52.56 2.89
CA ALA A 99 -36.14 52.32 4.16
C ALA A 99 -37.38 51.44 3.93
N PRO A 100 -37.66 50.45 4.80
CA PRO A 100 -38.78 49.53 4.61
C PRO A 100 -40.12 50.27 4.60
N ILE A 101 -40.97 49.92 3.63
CA ILE A 101 -42.34 50.41 3.52
C ILE A 101 -43.19 49.57 4.44
N THR A 102 -43.50 50.10 5.63
CA THR A 102 -44.25 49.37 6.65
C THR A 102 -45.67 49.91 6.74
N GLY A 103 -46.64 49.00 6.67
CA GLY A 103 -48.05 49.26 6.92
C GLY A 103 -48.31 49.75 8.34
N SER A 104 -49.52 50.23 8.56
CA SER A 104 -49.97 50.81 9.82
C SER A 104 -51.22 50.14 10.38
N ASN A 105 -51.83 49.22 9.62
CA ASN A 105 -53.02 48.52 10.03
C ASN A 105 -52.75 47.50 11.15
N THR A 106 -53.78 47.32 11.96
CA THR A 106 -53.93 46.26 12.96
C THR A 106 -55.41 45.84 13.01
N ASN A 107 -56.16 46.16 11.94
CA ASN A 107 -57.62 46.16 11.90
C ASN A 107 -58.11 45.43 10.63
N LEU A 108 -59.42 45.15 10.51
CA LEU A 108 -59.97 44.31 9.43
C LEU A 108 -60.10 45.01 8.05
N LEU A 109 -59.52 46.19 7.85
CA LEU A 109 -59.60 46.92 6.56
C LEU A 109 -58.36 46.65 5.72
N THR A 110 -58.56 46.49 4.42
CA THR A 110 -57.47 46.30 3.46
C THR A 110 -56.58 47.54 3.35
N GLU A 111 -55.30 47.43 3.69
CA GLU A 111 -54.27 48.45 3.40
C GLU A 111 -53.58 48.10 2.06
N THR A 112 -53.10 49.10 1.32
CA THR A 112 -52.39 48.89 0.06
C THR A 112 -51.05 49.59 0.12
N LEU A 113 -49.97 48.83 0.01
CA LEU A 113 -48.60 49.29 0.04
C LEU A 113 -48.00 49.07 -1.35
N ASN A 114 -47.45 50.13 -1.95
CA ASN A 114 -46.80 50.04 -3.24
C ASN A 114 -45.33 50.43 -3.06
N GLY A 115 -44.43 49.62 -3.60
CA GLY A 115 -43.04 50.00 -3.74
C GLY A 115 -42.83 50.95 -4.91
N THR A 116 -41.56 51.07 -5.28
CA THR A 116 -40.99 52.13 -6.09
C THR A 116 -40.44 51.53 -7.38
N THR A 117 -39.42 52.12 -7.98
CA THR A 117 -38.74 51.58 -9.18
C THR A 117 -37.35 51.07 -8.81
N SER A 118 -37.21 50.56 -7.59
CA SER A 118 -35.95 50.17 -6.97
C SER A 118 -36.27 49.19 -5.85
N PRO A 119 -35.37 48.22 -5.55
CA PRO A 119 -35.57 47.20 -4.53
C PRO A 119 -36.16 47.72 -3.21
N ASN A 120 -37.24 47.10 -2.75
CA ASN A 120 -38.02 47.48 -1.58
C ASN A 120 -38.31 46.30 -0.66
N THR A 121 -38.34 46.59 0.65
CA THR A 121 -38.92 45.68 1.65
C THR A 121 -40.25 46.27 2.06
N ILE A 122 -41.33 45.51 1.86
CA ILE A 122 -42.70 45.94 2.12
C ILE A 122 -43.32 45.01 3.15
N ASN A 123 -43.83 45.56 4.26
CA ASN A 123 -44.38 44.79 5.37
C ASN A 123 -45.84 45.22 5.66
N GLY A 124 -46.82 44.32 5.52
CA GLY A 124 -48.25 44.56 5.76
C GLY A 124 -48.64 44.68 7.23
N LEU A 125 -47.97 43.93 8.11
CA LEU A 125 -48.24 43.81 9.56
C LEU A 125 -49.54 43.06 9.90
N GLY A 126 -50.73 43.69 9.89
CA GLY A 126 -51.91 43.11 10.54
C GLY A 126 -53.28 43.53 10.03
N GLY A 127 -54.06 42.55 9.59
CA GLY A 127 -55.26 42.76 8.78
C GLY A 127 -54.98 42.29 7.34
N PRO A 128 -56.00 42.20 6.47
CA PRO A 128 -55.73 41.89 5.06
C PRO A 128 -54.96 43.05 4.40
N ASP A 129 -53.97 42.73 3.58
CA ASP A 129 -53.08 43.69 2.92
C ASP A 129 -52.93 43.44 1.41
N VAL A 130 -52.62 44.48 0.65
CA VAL A 130 -52.23 44.38 -0.77
C VAL A 130 -50.85 44.99 -0.95
N LEU A 131 -49.84 44.17 -1.15
CA LEU A 131 -48.45 44.58 -1.34
C LEU A 131 -48.09 44.48 -2.81
N ARG A 132 -47.32 45.46 -3.31
CA ARG A 132 -46.87 45.51 -4.71
C ARG A 132 -45.40 45.91 -4.76
N GLY A 133 -44.54 45.07 -5.33
CA GLY A 133 -43.09 45.23 -5.41
C GLY A 133 -42.66 46.54 -6.08
N GLY A 134 -42.87 46.68 -7.39
CA GLY A 134 -42.45 47.88 -8.11
C GLY A 134 -42.64 47.78 -9.62
N GLY A 135 -42.26 48.83 -10.37
CA GLY A 135 -42.32 48.84 -11.85
C GLY A 135 -42.62 50.21 -12.49
N ASP A 136 -42.08 50.45 -13.69
CA ASP A 136 -41.91 51.78 -14.32
C ASP A 136 -43.15 52.71 -14.29
N ALA A 137 -42.90 54.00 -14.07
CA ALA A 137 -43.88 55.02 -13.71
C ALA A 137 -45.11 55.14 -14.65
N GLY A 138 -46.25 54.58 -14.25
CA GLY A 138 -47.52 54.79 -14.95
C GLY A 138 -48.78 54.33 -14.21
N THR A 139 -49.27 55.13 -13.23
CA THR A 139 -50.60 55.02 -12.61
C THR A 139 -51.11 53.59 -12.36
N ILE A 140 -50.72 53.04 -11.21
CA ILE A 140 -51.06 51.72 -10.64
C ILE A 140 -52.59 51.56 -10.37
N THR A 141 -53.40 51.62 -11.43
CA THR A 141 -54.88 51.59 -11.36
C THR A 141 -55.49 50.33 -11.96
N ASN A 142 -54.70 49.41 -12.50
CA ASN A 142 -55.20 48.20 -13.15
C ASN A 142 -54.55 46.94 -12.54
N PRO A 143 -55.33 45.95 -12.06
CA PRO A 143 -54.81 44.70 -11.47
C PRO A 143 -54.27 43.66 -12.48
N ASN A 144 -54.14 43.99 -13.78
CA ASN A 144 -53.53 43.18 -14.86
C ASN A 144 -53.48 44.03 -16.17
N PRO A 145 -52.43 44.12 -17.03
CA PRO A 145 -51.26 43.24 -17.17
C PRO A 145 -49.91 44.01 -17.22
N PRO A 146 -48.79 43.35 -17.59
CA PRO A 146 -47.48 43.55 -16.95
C PRO A 146 -46.92 44.94 -17.23
N GLY A 147 -46.70 45.72 -16.18
CA GLY A 147 -45.72 46.79 -16.28
C GLY A 147 -44.36 46.10 -16.39
N ALA A 148 -43.65 46.31 -17.50
CA ALA A 148 -42.28 45.87 -17.65
C ALA A 148 -41.42 46.55 -16.57
N GLY A 149 -41.33 45.95 -15.39
CA GLY A 149 -40.22 46.15 -14.48
C GLY A 149 -38.96 45.67 -15.20
N GLY A 150 -37.89 46.45 -15.16
CA GLY A 150 -36.60 45.94 -15.61
C GLY A 150 -36.16 44.81 -14.69
N ALA A 151 -35.30 43.90 -15.18
CA ALA A 151 -34.74 42.75 -14.44
C ALA A 151 -33.87 43.11 -13.20
N THR A 152 -34.06 44.29 -12.60
CA THR A 152 -33.29 44.84 -11.48
C THR A 152 -34.17 45.25 -10.29
N ASP A 153 -35.49 45.02 -10.33
CA ASP A 153 -36.42 45.33 -9.24
C ASP A 153 -36.60 44.07 -8.38
N THR A 154 -35.76 43.90 -7.36
CA THR A 154 -35.81 42.73 -6.45
C THR A 154 -36.46 43.16 -5.14
N ASP A 155 -37.67 42.70 -4.87
CA ASP A 155 -38.45 43.09 -3.71
C ASP A 155 -38.62 41.96 -2.69
N VAL A 156 -38.84 42.37 -1.43
CA VAL A 156 -39.24 41.46 -0.34
C VAL A 156 -40.59 41.90 0.17
N LEU A 157 -41.61 41.08 -0.06
CA LEU A 157 -42.99 41.35 0.30
C LEU A 157 -43.39 40.44 1.46
N ASN A 158 -43.77 41.03 2.59
CA ASN A 158 -44.22 40.31 3.77
C ASN A 158 -45.64 40.74 4.16
N GLY A 159 -46.63 39.88 3.92
CA GLY A 159 -48.04 40.14 4.26
C GLY A 159 -48.24 40.30 5.76
N GLY A 160 -47.74 39.34 6.54
CA GLY A 160 -47.79 39.38 8.00
C GLY A 160 -48.96 38.55 8.52
N ALA A 161 -49.96 39.18 9.12
CA ALA A 161 -51.13 38.46 9.61
C ALA A 161 -52.40 38.99 8.96
N GLY A 162 -53.10 38.18 8.16
CA GLY A 162 -54.19 38.66 7.34
C GLY A 162 -54.47 37.70 6.20
N ASN A 163 -55.48 38.00 5.38
CA ASN A 163 -55.57 37.37 4.07
C ASN A 163 -55.05 38.40 3.09
N ASP A 164 -53.80 38.22 2.70
CA ASP A 164 -53.00 39.21 2.02
C ASP A 164 -52.91 38.91 0.53
N THR A 165 -52.51 39.90 -0.25
CA THR A 165 -52.30 39.76 -1.70
C THR A 165 -50.99 40.44 -2.05
N LEU A 166 -49.99 39.64 -2.40
CA LEU A 166 -48.64 40.07 -2.72
C LEU A 166 -48.43 39.95 -4.23
N TYR A 167 -48.04 41.06 -4.86
CA TYR A 167 -47.68 41.12 -6.28
C TYR A 167 -46.21 41.51 -6.40
N GLY A 168 -45.33 40.58 -6.79
CA GLY A 168 -43.93 40.88 -7.08
C GLY A 168 -43.80 41.86 -8.25
N GLN A 169 -44.46 41.50 -9.36
CA GLN A 169 -44.52 42.16 -10.66
C GLN A 169 -43.40 41.76 -11.61
N GLY A 170 -42.22 42.36 -11.54
CA GLY A 170 -41.15 42.07 -12.49
C GLY A 170 -39.81 42.24 -11.85
N GLY A 171 -38.90 41.29 -12.05
CA GLY A 171 -37.64 41.22 -11.33
C GLY A 171 -37.59 39.94 -10.52
N TRP A 172 -36.84 39.92 -9.42
CA TRP A 172 -36.68 38.70 -8.62
C TRP A 172 -37.21 38.95 -7.22
N ASP A 173 -38.39 38.42 -6.90
CA ASP A 173 -39.10 38.79 -5.68
C ASP A 173 -39.17 37.64 -4.66
N ARG A 174 -39.06 37.99 -3.37
CA ARG A 174 -39.33 37.08 -2.26
C ARG A 174 -40.67 37.42 -1.62
N LEU A 175 -41.61 36.49 -1.67
CA LEU A 175 -42.97 36.65 -1.18
C LEU A 175 -43.19 35.79 0.08
N ILE A 176 -43.54 36.46 1.18
CA ILE A 176 -43.84 35.85 2.49
C ILE A 176 -45.30 36.19 2.81
N GLY A 177 -46.22 35.24 2.66
CA GLY A 177 -47.63 35.45 2.99
C GLY A 177 -47.84 35.75 4.48
N GLY A 178 -47.33 34.86 5.32
CA GLY A 178 -47.49 34.93 6.77
C GLY A 178 -48.71 34.13 7.22
N THR A 179 -49.48 34.60 8.19
CA THR A 179 -50.67 33.86 8.68
C THR A 179 -51.95 34.35 8.01
N GLY A 180 -52.68 33.43 7.40
CA GLY A 180 -54.02 33.57 6.86
C GLY A 180 -54.11 32.84 5.52
N ASN A 181 -55.03 33.27 4.65
CA ASN A 181 -55.14 32.69 3.32
C ASN A 181 -54.75 33.75 2.30
N ASP A 182 -53.53 33.62 1.80
CA ASP A 182 -52.88 34.67 1.02
C ASP A 182 -52.91 34.37 -0.48
N VAL A 183 -52.69 35.41 -1.28
CA VAL A 183 -52.49 35.31 -2.73
C VAL A 183 -51.10 35.84 -3.03
N LEU A 184 -50.22 34.98 -3.51
CA LEU A 184 -48.84 35.31 -3.87
C LEU A 184 -48.71 35.20 -5.39
N ASP A 185 -48.44 36.33 -6.04
CA ASP A 185 -48.27 36.42 -7.48
C ASP A 185 -46.88 37.01 -7.74
N GLY A 186 -45.92 36.16 -8.11
CA GLY A 186 -44.53 36.60 -8.33
C GLY A 186 -44.45 37.54 -9.53
N GLY A 187 -44.87 37.07 -10.70
CA GLY A 187 -44.96 37.92 -11.89
C GLY A 187 -44.01 37.45 -12.98
N MET A 188 -43.07 38.31 -13.39
CA MET A 188 -42.02 38.00 -14.35
C MET A 188 -40.67 37.95 -13.65
N GLY A 189 -39.80 37.03 -14.05
CA GLY A 189 -38.52 36.78 -13.42
C GLY A 189 -38.60 35.64 -12.40
N LEU A 190 -37.53 35.44 -11.63
CA LEU A 190 -37.42 34.34 -10.67
C LEU A 190 -38.01 34.79 -9.33
N ASP A 191 -39.16 34.21 -8.97
CA ASP A 191 -39.88 34.58 -7.76
C ASP A 191 -39.97 33.42 -6.75
N ILE A 192 -39.69 33.71 -5.48
CA ILE A 192 -39.61 32.73 -4.40
C ILE A 192 -40.75 32.95 -3.40
N ALA A 193 -41.54 31.91 -3.15
CA ALA A 193 -42.43 31.87 -1.99
C ALA A 193 -41.68 31.27 -0.78
N ASP A 194 -41.70 31.99 0.35
CA ASP A 194 -40.94 31.62 1.53
C ASP A 194 -41.83 31.25 2.72
N TYR A 195 -41.70 29.99 3.15
CA TYR A 195 -42.45 29.39 4.25
C TYR A 195 -41.58 29.07 5.49
N SER A 196 -40.33 29.52 5.48
CA SER A 196 -39.32 29.20 6.51
C SER A 196 -39.67 29.69 7.92
N ALA A 197 -40.64 30.58 8.06
CA ALA A 197 -41.04 31.16 9.34
C ALA A 197 -42.55 31.05 9.62
N GLY A 198 -42.89 30.74 10.88
CA GLY A 198 -44.26 30.78 11.40
C GLY A 198 -45.09 29.51 11.21
N ALA A 199 -44.58 28.54 10.44
CA ALA A 199 -45.17 27.21 10.33
C ALA A 199 -45.11 26.42 11.66
N THR A 200 -46.00 25.45 11.81
CA THR A 200 -46.13 24.57 12.99
C THR A 200 -46.05 23.08 12.64
N GLY A 201 -45.79 22.77 11.37
CA GLY A 201 -45.61 21.44 10.79
C GLY A 201 -45.29 21.57 9.30
N GLY A 202 -44.91 20.46 8.68
CA GLY A 202 -44.48 20.44 7.28
C GLY A 202 -45.59 20.68 6.27
N ALA A 203 -45.18 21.05 5.07
CA ALA A 203 -46.00 21.40 3.93
C ALA A 203 -45.91 20.33 2.83
N THR A 204 -46.98 20.21 2.03
CA THR A 204 -46.93 19.48 0.76
C THR A 204 -47.19 20.48 -0.34
N ILE A 205 -46.19 20.64 -1.22
CA ILE A 205 -46.14 21.66 -2.24
C ILE A 205 -45.93 20.94 -3.57
N ILE A 206 -46.90 21.07 -4.46
CA ILE A 206 -46.78 20.56 -5.82
C ILE A 206 -46.91 21.77 -6.72
N MET A 207 -45.79 22.21 -7.25
CA MET A 207 -45.73 23.36 -8.13
C MET A 207 -46.42 23.02 -9.45
N SER A 208 -46.98 24.04 -10.09
CA SER A 208 -47.53 23.92 -11.43
C SER A 208 -47.26 25.22 -12.17
N ALA A 209 -47.03 25.16 -13.48
CA ALA A 209 -46.78 26.35 -14.32
C ALA A 209 -47.95 27.38 -14.36
N ASN A 210 -49.05 27.14 -13.63
CA ASN A 210 -50.16 28.06 -13.47
C ASN A 210 -50.33 28.41 -11.98
N SER A 211 -51.55 28.76 -11.59
CA SER A 211 -51.85 28.94 -10.18
C SER A 211 -52.08 27.62 -9.46
N PHE A 212 -51.46 27.46 -8.29
CA PHE A 212 -51.61 26.31 -7.40
C PHE A 212 -51.88 26.78 -5.96
N THR A 213 -52.25 25.85 -5.08
CA THR A 213 -52.53 26.17 -3.67
C THR A 213 -51.61 25.42 -2.74
N VAL A 214 -51.09 26.10 -1.74
CA VAL A 214 -50.22 25.51 -0.70
C VAL A 214 -50.93 25.64 0.63
N SER A 215 -51.00 24.55 1.39
CA SER A 215 -51.56 24.55 2.74
C SER A 215 -50.45 24.25 3.75
N VAL A 216 -50.04 25.27 4.50
CA VAL A 216 -48.98 25.14 5.51
C VAL A 216 -49.57 25.20 6.92
N PRO A 217 -49.34 24.19 7.78
CA PRO A 217 -49.82 24.19 9.15
C PRO A 217 -49.37 25.44 9.93
N GLY A 218 -50.32 26.24 10.40
CA GLY A 218 -50.05 27.45 11.19
C GLY A 218 -49.96 28.75 10.38
N LEU A 219 -49.73 28.65 9.06
CA LEU A 219 -49.75 29.79 8.14
C LEU A 219 -51.08 29.88 7.41
N GLY A 220 -51.67 28.77 6.98
CA GLY A 220 -53.01 28.75 6.37
C GLY A 220 -53.02 28.14 4.98
N THR A 221 -53.87 28.65 4.07
CA THR A 221 -53.96 28.13 2.70
C THR A 221 -53.82 29.25 1.68
N ASP A 222 -52.69 29.23 1.00
CA ASP A 222 -52.29 30.27 0.06
C ASP A 222 -52.51 29.84 -1.38
N THR A 223 -52.68 30.81 -2.26
CA THR A 223 -52.79 30.64 -3.71
C THR A 223 -51.61 31.31 -4.37
N LEU A 224 -50.78 30.52 -5.07
CA LEU A 224 -49.54 30.97 -5.68
C LEU A 224 -49.72 31.02 -7.20
N SER A 225 -49.08 31.96 -7.88
CA SER A 225 -48.93 32.04 -9.34
C SER A 225 -47.63 32.74 -9.70
N GLY A 226 -46.99 32.31 -10.81
CA GLY A 226 -45.69 32.88 -11.22
C GLY A 226 -44.65 32.77 -10.12
N ILE A 227 -44.54 31.59 -9.50
CA ILE A 227 -43.55 31.29 -8.46
C ILE A 227 -42.67 30.16 -9.01
N ASP A 228 -41.38 30.43 -9.09
CA ASP A 228 -40.35 29.52 -9.63
C ASP A 228 -39.55 28.85 -8.51
N GLY A 229 -39.60 29.41 -7.30
CA GLY A 229 -38.90 28.87 -6.15
C GLY A 229 -39.72 28.78 -4.87
N ILE A 230 -39.34 27.81 -4.04
CA ILE A 230 -39.95 27.53 -2.75
C ILE A 230 -38.85 27.43 -1.71
N ILE A 231 -39.02 28.14 -0.60
CA ILE A 231 -38.31 27.84 0.65
C ILE A 231 -39.33 27.19 1.59
N GLY A 232 -39.03 25.96 2.00
CA GLY A 232 -39.79 25.11 2.90
C GLY A 232 -39.91 25.65 4.31
N THR A 233 -40.51 24.85 5.17
CA THR A 233 -40.69 25.11 6.59
C THR A 233 -39.48 24.63 7.39
N ALA A 234 -39.58 24.58 8.72
CA ALA A 234 -38.54 23.97 9.56
C ALA A 234 -38.92 22.53 9.97
N PHE A 235 -39.81 21.89 9.21
CA PHE A 235 -40.30 20.54 9.40
C PHE A 235 -40.36 19.80 8.07
N GLY A 236 -40.36 18.46 8.11
CA GLY A 236 -40.37 17.63 6.91
C GLY A 236 -41.47 17.98 5.91
N ASP A 237 -41.05 18.49 4.77
CA ASP A 237 -41.84 18.95 3.65
C ASP A 237 -41.82 17.92 2.51
N ASN A 238 -42.80 18.02 1.60
CA ASN A 238 -42.83 17.26 0.36
C ASN A 238 -43.05 18.23 -0.79
N ILE A 239 -41.98 18.56 -1.51
CA ILE A 239 -41.93 19.60 -2.52
C ILE A 239 -41.65 18.97 -3.88
N THR A 240 -42.55 19.18 -4.82
CA THR A 240 -42.39 18.77 -6.22
C THR A 240 -42.37 20.02 -7.09
N GLY A 241 -41.31 20.18 -7.87
CA GLY A 241 -41.08 21.25 -8.85
C GLY A 241 -42.00 21.15 -10.07
N THR A 242 -41.57 21.78 -11.15
CA THR A 242 -42.30 21.79 -12.43
C THR A 242 -41.48 21.19 -13.56
N ASN A 243 -42.15 20.64 -14.57
CA ASN A 243 -41.46 20.10 -15.74
C ASN A 243 -40.89 21.21 -16.65
N GLY A 244 -39.59 21.14 -16.88
CA GLY A 244 -38.83 21.85 -17.90
C GLY A 244 -38.36 23.21 -17.37
N ASP A 245 -37.30 23.77 -17.96
CA ASP A 245 -36.91 25.14 -17.64
C ASP A 245 -38.08 26.05 -18.05
N GLY A 246 -38.81 26.59 -17.06
CA GLY A 246 -39.98 27.43 -17.29
C GLY A 246 -39.59 28.59 -18.20
N VAL A 247 -40.27 28.74 -19.34
CA VAL A 247 -40.01 29.88 -20.25
C VAL A 247 -41.00 30.99 -19.93
N ASP A 248 -40.48 32.08 -19.40
CA ASP A 248 -41.27 33.26 -19.10
C ASP A 248 -41.77 33.93 -20.39
N ALA A 249 -42.78 34.81 -20.27
CA ALA A 249 -43.38 35.45 -21.45
C ALA A 249 -42.41 36.35 -22.25
N ASP A 250 -41.25 36.69 -21.67
CA ASP A 250 -40.16 37.43 -22.31
C ASP A 250 -39.08 36.51 -22.95
N GLY A 251 -39.18 35.19 -22.74
CA GLY A 251 -38.30 34.18 -23.31
C GLY A 251 -37.12 33.76 -22.43
N SER A 252 -37.03 34.18 -21.17
CA SER A 252 -36.07 33.64 -20.20
C SER A 252 -36.48 32.23 -19.75
N THR A 253 -35.52 31.32 -19.63
CA THR A 253 -35.68 29.98 -19.04
C THR A 253 -35.26 30.02 -17.58
N TYR A 254 -36.06 29.51 -16.65
CA TYR A 254 -35.70 29.38 -15.24
C TYR A 254 -35.81 27.94 -14.74
N ALA A 255 -34.83 27.59 -13.92
CA ALA A 255 -34.69 26.35 -13.15
C ALA A 255 -35.66 26.32 -11.95
N ASN A 256 -36.09 25.15 -11.48
CA ASN A 256 -36.75 25.08 -10.18
C ASN A 256 -35.73 25.45 -9.08
N TYR A 257 -36.14 26.32 -8.15
CA TYR A 257 -35.32 26.65 -6.98
C TYR A 257 -36.02 26.17 -5.71
N ILE A 258 -35.54 25.08 -5.11
CA ILE A 258 -36.19 24.47 -3.96
C ILE A 258 -35.19 24.36 -2.80
N ASP A 259 -35.54 24.92 -1.65
CA ASP A 259 -34.81 24.79 -0.38
C ASP A 259 -35.77 24.19 0.67
N GLY A 260 -35.52 22.97 1.14
CA GLY A 260 -36.29 22.31 2.20
C GLY A 260 -36.15 23.00 3.57
N ALA A 261 -35.08 23.76 3.75
CA ALA A 261 -34.67 24.49 4.94
C ALA A 261 -34.37 23.59 6.15
N GLY A 262 -35.34 22.90 6.72
CA GLY A 262 -35.02 21.89 7.72
C GLY A 262 -36.19 21.02 8.09
N GLY A 263 -35.90 19.87 8.69
CA GLY A 263 -36.82 18.75 8.67
C GLY A 263 -36.28 17.66 7.76
N ASN A 264 -37.01 16.55 7.64
CA ASN A 264 -36.66 15.49 6.70
C ASN A 264 -37.55 15.70 5.48
N ASP A 265 -36.98 16.27 4.43
CA ASP A 265 -37.68 16.81 3.28
C ASP A 265 -37.64 15.82 2.12
N THR A 266 -38.69 15.82 1.30
CA THR A 266 -38.72 15.09 0.02
C THR A 266 -38.84 16.11 -1.09
N ILE A 267 -37.82 16.20 -1.93
CA ILE A 267 -37.70 17.18 -3.01
C ILE A 267 -37.60 16.44 -4.34
N ASN A 268 -38.40 16.87 -5.32
CA ASN A 268 -38.36 16.33 -6.68
C ASN A 268 -38.39 17.48 -7.68
N GLY A 269 -37.29 17.71 -8.40
CA GLY A 269 -37.13 18.76 -9.41
C GLY A 269 -37.96 18.51 -10.68
N LEU A 270 -38.11 17.23 -11.05
CA LEU A 270 -38.76 16.71 -12.26
C LEU A 270 -37.89 16.76 -13.50
N THR A 271 -38.01 17.77 -14.36
CA THR A 271 -37.20 17.87 -15.58
C THR A 271 -36.73 19.29 -15.75
N GLY A 272 -35.63 19.50 -16.45
CA GLY A 272 -35.00 20.81 -16.54
C GLY A 272 -33.91 20.94 -15.50
N SER A 273 -32.97 21.86 -15.72
CA SER A 273 -31.85 22.05 -14.78
C SER A 273 -32.37 22.71 -13.51
N ASP A 274 -32.12 22.10 -12.36
CA ASP A 274 -32.69 22.51 -11.08
C ASP A 274 -31.64 22.90 -10.03
N TYR A 275 -32.09 23.66 -9.03
CA TYR A 275 -31.32 24.02 -7.84
C TYR A 275 -32.06 23.50 -6.62
N LEU A 276 -31.57 22.40 -6.06
CA LEU A 276 -32.25 21.66 -5.00
C LEU A 276 -31.37 21.63 -3.74
N PHE A 277 -31.94 22.04 -2.61
CA PHE A 277 -31.27 22.09 -1.32
C PHE A 277 -32.14 21.38 -0.28
N GLY A 278 -31.65 20.34 0.38
CA GLY A 278 -32.36 19.65 1.47
C GLY A 278 -32.39 20.51 2.73
N GLY A 279 -31.21 20.91 3.21
CA GLY A 279 -31.06 21.81 4.34
C GLY A 279 -30.56 21.08 5.57
N SER A 280 -31.43 20.77 6.53
CA SER A 280 -31.02 20.06 7.74
C SER A 280 -32.05 19.02 8.16
N GLY A 281 -31.61 17.79 8.37
CA GLY A 281 -32.44 16.61 8.55
C GLY A 281 -32.09 15.60 7.46
N ASP A 282 -32.70 14.41 7.51
CA ASP A 282 -32.40 13.38 6.52
C ASP A 282 -33.33 13.57 5.32
N ASP A 283 -32.79 14.05 4.22
CA ASP A 283 -33.51 14.53 3.05
C ASP A 283 -33.47 13.53 1.89
N SER A 284 -34.52 13.54 1.06
CA SER A 284 -34.60 12.74 -0.16
C SER A 284 -34.77 13.67 -1.35
N ILE A 285 -33.74 13.77 -2.19
CA ILE A 285 -33.68 14.72 -3.30
C ILE A 285 -33.55 13.97 -4.62
N ILE A 286 -34.39 14.36 -5.58
CA ILE A 286 -34.36 13.83 -6.95
C ILE A 286 -34.27 15.04 -7.89
N GLY A 287 -33.18 15.17 -8.63
CA GLY A 287 -32.99 16.15 -9.70
C GLY A 287 -33.95 15.90 -10.87
N GLY A 288 -33.82 14.72 -11.49
CA GLY A 288 -34.53 14.36 -12.72
C GLY A 288 -35.79 13.47 -12.62
N LEU A 289 -36.24 12.96 -13.79
CA LEU A 289 -37.39 12.05 -13.89
C LEU A 289 -37.05 10.67 -13.31
N TRP A 290 -37.44 10.42 -12.08
CA TRP A 290 -37.37 9.09 -11.48
C TRP A 290 -38.54 8.19 -11.89
N ASP A 291 -38.27 7.04 -12.52
CA ASP A 291 -39.30 6.08 -12.96
C ASP A 291 -39.45 4.82 -12.04
N GLY A 292 -38.76 4.82 -10.89
CA GLY A 292 -38.42 3.61 -10.13
C GLY A 292 -39.23 3.19 -8.88
N ASP A 293 -40.17 3.97 -8.34
CA ASP A 293 -40.97 3.51 -7.16
C ASP A 293 -42.24 2.73 -7.54
N PRO A 294 -42.59 1.64 -6.82
CA PRO A 294 -43.91 1.02 -6.91
C PRO A 294 -44.96 1.84 -6.13
N GLY A 295 -45.22 3.07 -6.58
CA GLY A 295 -46.16 3.98 -5.92
C GLY A 295 -46.59 5.20 -6.75
N ILE A 296 -45.73 5.67 -7.66
CA ILE A 296 -46.00 6.83 -8.51
C ILE A 296 -46.25 6.36 -9.95
N THR A 297 -47.52 6.37 -10.37
CA THR A 297 -47.86 6.12 -11.78
C THR A 297 -47.79 7.44 -12.56
N LEU A 298 -46.67 7.71 -13.26
CA LEU A 298 -46.65 8.78 -14.26
C LEU A 298 -47.05 8.26 -15.65
N SER A 299 -47.98 8.98 -16.28
CA SER A 299 -48.44 8.67 -17.62
C SER A 299 -47.39 9.09 -18.66
N THR A 300 -46.92 8.11 -19.43
CA THR A 300 -46.06 8.24 -20.61
C THR A 300 -46.41 9.46 -21.46
N GLY A 301 -45.60 10.50 -21.39
CA GLY A 301 -45.83 11.77 -22.06
C GLY A 301 -44.56 12.49 -22.51
N ARG A 302 -43.47 11.78 -22.88
CA ARG A 302 -42.30 12.44 -23.48
C ARG A 302 -42.53 12.72 -24.98
N GLY A 303 -42.46 13.99 -25.36
CA GLY A 303 -42.34 14.44 -26.74
C GLY A 303 -40.88 14.40 -27.18
N SER A 304 -40.62 13.91 -28.39
CA SER A 304 -39.29 13.70 -28.96
C SER A 304 -38.57 15.00 -29.34
N GLY A 305 -38.21 15.84 -28.37
CA GLY A 305 -37.58 17.15 -28.63
C GLY A 305 -36.77 17.78 -27.51
N GLU A 306 -36.72 17.20 -26.31
CA GLU A 306 -35.89 17.66 -25.20
C GLU A 306 -34.58 16.89 -25.23
N GLY A 307 -33.72 17.26 -26.18
CA GLY A 307 -32.31 16.90 -26.15
C GLY A 307 -31.54 18.12 -25.69
N GLY A 308 -31.16 18.14 -24.42
CA GLY A 308 -30.38 19.17 -23.75
C GLY A 308 -29.80 18.61 -22.45
N THR A 309 -28.59 19.05 -22.12
CA THR A 309 -27.80 18.81 -20.89
C THR A 309 -28.57 19.36 -19.69
N ILE A 310 -29.33 18.52 -18.99
CA ILE A 310 -30.12 18.92 -17.81
C ILE A 310 -29.19 18.83 -16.61
N ASP A 311 -28.34 19.85 -16.42
CA ASP A 311 -27.34 19.85 -15.35
C ASP A 311 -27.98 20.33 -14.04
N ASP A 312 -28.16 19.43 -13.08
CA ASP A 312 -28.72 19.73 -11.76
C ASP A 312 -27.65 20.16 -10.76
N ARG A 313 -28.07 21.01 -9.82
CA ARG A 313 -27.22 21.48 -8.71
C ARG A 313 -27.90 21.13 -7.41
N ILE A 314 -27.38 20.10 -6.75
CA ILE A 314 -28.00 19.49 -5.58
C ILE A 314 -27.10 19.67 -4.37
N SER A 315 -27.71 20.01 -3.22
CA SER A 315 -27.04 19.90 -1.93
C SER A 315 -27.95 19.23 -0.90
N GLY A 316 -27.45 18.20 -0.23
CA GLY A 316 -28.16 17.52 0.86
C GLY A 316 -28.22 18.41 2.09
N GLY A 317 -27.05 18.68 2.69
CA GLY A 317 -26.89 19.61 3.80
C GLY A 317 -26.35 18.92 5.04
N ILE A 318 -27.14 18.86 6.12
CA ILE A 318 -26.77 18.15 7.35
C ILE A 318 -27.81 17.06 7.58
N GLY A 319 -27.39 15.80 7.66
CA GLY A 319 -28.28 14.66 7.87
C GLY A 319 -27.84 13.51 6.97
N ASN A 320 -28.53 12.37 7.05
CA ASN A 320 -28.22 11.24 6.18
C ASN A 320 -29.10 11.31 4.93
N ASP A 321 -28.59 11.88 3.86
CA ASP A 321 -29.35 12.27 2.69
C ASP A 321 -29.36 11.17 1.62
N THR A 322 -30.46 11.09 0.86
CA THR A 322 -30.58 10.23 -0.31
C THR A 322 -30.76 11.10 -1.55
N ILE A 323 -29.75 11.11 -2.42
CA ILE A 323 -29.66 12.01 -3.57
C ILE A 323 -29.60 11.22 -4.86
N TYR A 324 -30.45 11.63 -5.80
CA TYR A 324 -30.46 11.17 -7.17
C TYR A 324 -30.26 12.38 -8.09
N GLY A 325 -29.15 12.42 -8.84
CA GLY A 325 -28.91 13.42 -9.89
C GLY A 325 -29.95 13.26 -10.99
N ASP A 326 -29.79 12.24 -11.82
CA ASP A 326 -30.69 11.97 -12.94
C ASP A 326 -31.37 10.56 -12.95
N ASP A 327 -31.92 10.17 -14.10
CA ASP A 327 -32.75 8.98 -14.30
C ASP A 327 -31.95 7.66 -14.21
N ILE A 328 -32.11 6.94 -13.11
CA ILE A 328 -31.52 5.60 -12.88
C ILE A 328 -32.01 4.53 -13.89
N ALA A 329 -33.07 4.75 -14.68
CA ALA A 329 -33.66 3.68 -15.48
C ALA A 329 -34.30 4.14 -16.81
N GLY A 330 -33.48 4.66 -17.73
CA GLY A 330 -33.92 5.01 -19.08
C GLY A 330 -32.99 4.53 -20.20
N THR A 331 -33.54 4.17 -21.36
CA THR A 331 -32.76 3.90 -22.61
C THR A 331 -32.20 5.17 -23.26
N ASP A 332 -32.07 6.26 -22.50
CA ASP A 332 -31.52 7.51 -22.98
C ASP A 332 -30.02 7.55 -22.66
N THR A 333 -29.25 8.15 -23.55
CA THR A 333 -27.78 8.26 -23.46
C THR A 333 -27.38 9.73 -23.29
N LEU A 334 -28.30 10.54 -22.77
CA LEU A 334 -28.24 12.00 -22.76
C LEU A 334 -28.67 12.52 -21.37
N GLY A 335 -28.04 12.01 -20.32
CA GLY A 335 -28.13 12.60 -18.99
C GLY A 335 -27.38 13.94 -18.88
N GLY A 336 -27.63 14.66 -17.80
CA GLY A 336 -27.01 15.95 -17.49
C GLY A 336 -25.69 15.78 -16.78
N ASN A 337 -24.84 16.81 -16.77
CA ASN A 337 -23.63 16.81 -15.96
C ASN A 337 -23.96 17.44 -14.60
N ASP A 338 -24.27 16.61 -13.63
CA ASP A 338 -24.77 17.04 -12.33
C ASP A 338 -23.66 17.44 -11.38
N LEU A 339 -23.98 18.38 -10.49
CA LEU A 339 -23.09 18.84 -9.42
C LEU A 339 -23.77 18.62 -8.07
N ILE A 340 -23.27 17.64 -7.32
CA ILE A 340 -23.85 17.18 -6.06
C ILE A 340 -22.88 17.44 -4.91
N ASP A 341 -23.37 18.07 -3.83
CA ASP A 341 -22.66 18.21 -2.53
C ASP A 341 -23.57 17.67 -1.42
N ALA A 342 -23.37 16.42 -1.01
CA ALA A 342 -24.28 15.74 -0.08
C ALA A 342 -24.17 16.33 1.34
N GLY A 343 -22.96 16.57 1.84
CA GLY A 343 -22.72 17.44 2.99
C GLY A 343 -22.19 16.69 4.21
N ASP A 344 -22.75 16.95 5.40
CA ASP A 344 -22.37 16.22 6.62
C ASP A 344 -23.43 15.12 6.88
N GLY A 345 -23.06 13.84 6.87
CA GLY A 345 -24.05 12.76 6.82
C GLY A 345 -23.45 11.38 6.57
N GLU A 346 -24.23 10.31 6.71
CA GLU A 346 -23.96 9.08 5.97
C GLU A 346 -24.93 9.06 4.77
N ASP A 347 -24.44 9.51 3.62
CA ASP A 347 -25.23 9.86 2.46
C ASP A 347 -25.24 8.75 1.40
N SER A 348 -26.33 8.69 0.64
CA SER A 348 -26.50 7.75 -0.48
C SER A 348 -26.73 8.53 -1.76
N ILE A 349 -25.73 8.56 -2.64
CA ILE A 349 -25.74 9.33 -3.88
C ILE A 349 -25.73 8.40 -5.10
N VAL A 350 -26.59 8.70 -6.07
CA VAL A 350 -26.47 8.20 -7.44
C VAL A 350 -26.51 9.40 -8.38
N ALA A 351 -25.41 9.66 -9.08
CA ALA A 351 -25.33 10.80 -9.98
C ALA A 351 -26.08 10.51 -11.29
N GLY A 352 -25.78 9.39 -11.93
CA GLY A 352 -26.57 8.83 -13.01
C GLY A 352 -25.87 8.89 -14.36
N PHE A 353 -26.53 9.33 -15.43
CA PHE A 353 -25.88 9.50 -16.72
C PHE A 353 -25.31 10.91 -16.84
N GLY A 354 -24.09 11.05 -17.36
CA GLY A 354 -23.47 12.35 -17.49
C GLY A 354 -22.00 12.30 -17.13
N ASN A 355 -21.33 13.44 -17.22
CA ASN A 355 -20.03 13.60 -16.58
C ASN A 355 -20.27 14.39 -15.28
N ASP A 356 -20.47 13.67 -14.21
CA ASP A 356 -20.95 14.22 -12.96
C ASP A 356 -19.80 14.63 -12.04
N THR A 357 -20.12 15.51 -11.10
CA THR A 357 -19.20 15.88 -10.02
C THR A 357 -19.90 15.73 -8.69
N VAL A 358 -19.43 14.77 -7.88
CA VAL A 358 -20.02 14.45 -6.58
C VAL A 358 -19.02 14.73 -5.47
N TYR A 359 -19.46 15.48 -4.46
CA TYR A 359 -18.80 15.58 -3.17
C TYR A 359 -19.71 14.95 -2.12
N ALA A 360 -19.29 13.81 -1.56
CA ALA A 360 -20.08 13.11 -0.55
C ALA A 360 -20.02 13.86 0.78
N GLY A 361 -18.80 14.09 1.29
CA GLY A 361 -18.57 15.05 2.37
C GLY A 361 -18.13 14.35 3.64
N ALA A 362 -18.76 14.66 4.78
CA ALA A 362 -18.33 14.12 6.06
C ALA A 362 -19.25 13.01 6.56
N GLY A 363 -18.73 11.79 6.60
CA GLY A 363 -19.33 10.59 7.18
C GLY A 363 -19.05 9.39 6.29
N ASN A 364 -19.76 8.28 6.48
CA ASN A 364 -19.52 7.08 5.68
C ASN A 364 -20.54 7.04 4.56
N ASP A 365 -20.13 7.45 3.36
CA ASP A 365 -21.02 7.70 2.26
C ASP A 365 -21.03 6.54 1.26
N THR A 366 -22.10 6.45 0.46
CA THR A 366 -22.19 5.56 -0.70
C THR A 366 -22.42 6.39 -1.94
N VAL A 367 -21.47 6.35 -2.88
CA VAL A 367 -21.50 7.12 -4.14
C VAL A 367 -21.53 6.17 -5.32
N ILE A 368 -22.39 6.45 -6.28
CA ILE A 368 -22.47 5.76 -7.58
C ILE A 368 -22.43 6.86 -8.64
N GLY A 369 -21.36 6.92 -9.44
CA GLY A 369 -21.20 7.89 -10.54
C GLY A 369 -22.19 7.58 -11.66
N GLY A 370 -22.08 6.41 -12.27
CA GLY A 370 -23.06 5.89 -13.23
C GLY A 370 -22.49 5.76 -14.64
N LEU A 371 -23.02 6.46 -15.64
CA LEU A 371 -22.46 6.41 -17.00
C LEU A 371 -21.87 7.74 -17.40
N GLY A 372 -20.60 7.73 -17.74
CA GLY A 372 -19.88 8.89 -18.26
C GLY A 372 -18.66 9.15 -17.41
N ALA A 373 -17.88 10.17 -17.76
CA ALA A 373 -16.59 10.39 -17.11
C ALA A 373 -16.77 11.28 -15.88
N ASP A 374 -16.83 10.65 -14.71
CA ASP A 374 -17.24 11.27 -13.47
C ASP A 374 -16.05 11.76 -12.65
N THR A 375 -16.34 12.66 -11.71
CA THR A 375 -15.39 13.13 -10.70
C THR A 375 -16.01 12.97 -9.33
N LEU A 376 -15.53 12.01 -8.56
CA LEU A 376 -16.15 11.57 -7.30
C LEU A 376 -15.19 11.82 -6.14
N TYR A 377 -15.68 12.50 -5.10
CA TYR A 377 -14.95 12.77 -3.86
C TYR A 377 -15.72 12.16 -2.69
N GLY A 378 -15.15 11.17 -2.00
CA GLY A 378 -15.67 10.65 -0.72
C GLY A 378 -15.48 11.67 0.41
N ASN A 379 -14.26 12.19 0.51
CA ASN A 379 -13.81 13.18 1.50
C ASN A 379 -13.49 12.56 2.87
N ALA A 380 -14.38 12.57 3.86
CA ALA A 380 -14.00 12.18 5.22
C ALA A 380 -14.94 11.13 5.81
N GLY A 381 -14.41 9.94 6.06
CA GLY A 381 -15.10 8.78 6.61
C GLY A 381 -14.83 7.56 5.75
N ASN A 382 -15.41 6.41 6.09
CA ASN A 382 -15.17 5.18 5.35
C ASN A 382 -16.19 5.05 4.22
N ASP A 383 -15.81 5.46 3.03
CA ASP A 383 -16.71 5.63 1.89
C ASP A 383 -16.75 4.39 1.00
N THR A 384 -17.90 4.19 0.34
CA THR A 384 -18.06 3.18 -0.71
C THR A 384 -18.38 3.88 -2.01
N ILE A 385 -17.44 3.84 -2.97
CA ILE A 385 -17.55 4.56 -4.23
C ILE A 385 -17.56 3.58 -5.40
N TYR A 386 -18.54 3.73 -6.28
CA TYR A 386 -18.62 3.09 -7.58
C TYR A 386 -18.48 4.18 -8.64
N GLY A 387 -17.46 4.10 -9.50
CA GLY A 387 -17.32 5.00 -10.66
C GLY A 387 -18.50 4.82 -11.61
N ASP A 388 -18.74 3.58 -12.01
CA ASP A 388 -19.89 3.22 -12.84
C ASP A 388 -21.13 2.77 -12.02
N ASP A 389 -21.69 1.60 -12.34
CA ASP A 389 -22.88 1.03 -11.70
C ASP A 389 -22.57 0.00 -10.61
N THR A 390 -23.58 -0.29 -9.77
CA THR A 390 -23.47 -1.24 -8.65
C THR A 390 -23.36 -2.72 -9.08
N ALA A 391 -23.26 -3.02 -10.39
CA ALA A 391 -23.53 -4.35 -10.91
C ALA A 391 -22.63 -4.83 -12.07
N GLY A 392 -21.33 -4.55 -12.03
CA GLY A 392 -20.29 -5.46 -12.53
C GLY A 392 -20.17 -5.63 -14.05
N ALA A 393 -18.99 -5.29 -14.57
CA ALA A 393 -18.49 -5.66 -15.89
C ALA A 393 -19.44 -5.34 -17.05
N ASP A 394 -20.22 -4.25 -16.98
CA ASP A 394 -20.80 -3.71 -18.20
C ASP A 394 -19.72 -2.94 -18.96
N SER A 395 -19.68 -3.09 -20.28
CA SER A 395 -18.63 -2.50 -21.14
C SER A 395 -18.89 -1.03 -21.47
N LEU A 396 -19.62 -0.36 -20.60
CA LEU A 396 -20.21 0.95 -20.80
C LEU A 396 -19.94 1.71 -19.50
N GLY A 397 -18.77 2.32 -19.42
CA GLY A 397 -18.32 3.18 -18.34
C GLY A 397 -17.44 4.31 -18.89
N GLY A 398 -17.20 5.33 -18.08
CA GLY A 398 -16.45 6.52 -18.46
C GLY A 398 -14.95 6.39 -18.28
N ALA A 399 -14.30 7.52 -17.97
CA ALA A 399 -12.92 7.52 -17.49
C ALA A 399 -12.93 8.42 -16.26
N ASP A 400 -13.02 7.79 -15.10
CA ASP A 400 -13.43 8.44 -13.86
C ASP A 400 -12.23 8.97 -13.08
N ASN A 401 -12.46 10.03 -12.33
CA ASN A 401 -11.49 10.56 -11.37
C ASN A 401 -12.08 10.41 -9.97
N ILE A 402 -11.57 9.44 -9.21
CA ILE A 402 -12.09 9.07 -7.89
C ILE A 402 -11.05 9.43 -6.82
N PHE A 403 -11.51 10.17 -5.81
CA PHE A 403 -10.75 10.56 -4.63
C PHE A 403 -11.51 10.07 -3.40
N ALA A 404 -11.06 8.99 -2.75
CA ALA A 404 -11.81 8.40 -1.65
C ALA A 404 -11.69 9.26 -0.38
N GLY A 405 -10.47 9.60 0.03
CA GLY A 405 -10.20 10.66 1.01
C GLY A 405 -9.63 10.11 2.33
N ASP A 406 -10.10 10.63 3.46
CA ASP A 406 -9.71 10.17 4.79
C ASP A 406 -10.62 9.02 5.23
N GLY A 407 -10.13 7.81 5.41
CA GLY A 407 -10.98 6.68 5.76
C GLY A 407 -10.36 5.34 5.44
N ASN A 408 -11.09 4.28 5.74
CA ASN A 408 -10.82 2.98 5.13
C ASN A 408 -11.88 2.77 4.05
N ASP A 409 -11.54 3.11 2.82
CA ASP A 409 -12.50 3.26 1.73
C ASP A 409 -12.58 2.02 0.85
N SER A 410 -13.68 1.90 0.13
CA SER A 410 -13.93 0.83 -0.83
C SER A 410 -14.30 1.44 -2.18
N VAL A 411 -13.38 1.39 -3.13
CA VAL A 411 -13.57 1.96 -4.48
C VAL A 411 -13.64 0.85 -5.53
N ILE A 412 -14.63 0.94 -6.41
CA ILE A 412 -14.72 0.18 -7.65
C ILE A 412 -14.86 1.17 -8.80
N ALA A 413 -13.79 1.38 -9.59
CA ALA A 413 -13.79 2.37 -10.66
C ALA A 413 -14.73 1.93 -11.80
N GLY A 414 -14.42 0.82 -12.48
CA GLY A 414 -15.35 0.21 -13.43
C GLY A 414 -14.72 -0.03 -14.79
N ALA A 415 -15.45 0.26 -15.86
CA ALA A 415 -14.96 0.18 -17.21
C ALA A 415 -14.48 1.57 -17.66
N GLY A 416 -13.20 1.73 -17.90
CA GLY A 416 -12.65 3.04 -18.14
C GLY A 416 -11.14 3.05 -18.06
N ASN A 417 -10.54 4.18 -18.42
CA ASN A 417 -9.16 4.41 -18.03
C ASN A 417 -9.21 5.36 -16.83
N ASP A 418 -9.34 4.78 -15.65
CA ASP A 418 -9.74 5.48 -14.45
C ASP A 418 -8.53 5.99 -13.68
N THR A 419 -8.72 7.05 -12.91
CA THR A 419 -7.74 7.55 -11.95
C THR A 419 -8.34 7.44 -10.55
N VAL A 420 -7.76 6.60 -9.70
CA VAL A 420 -8.22 6.36 -8.33
C VAL A 420 -7.15 6.80 -7.35
N THR A 421 -7.54 7.55 -6.32
CA THR A 421 -6.72 7.89 -5.16
C THR A 421 -7.46 7.43 -3.91
N GLY A 422 -6.88 6.50 -3.14
CA GLY A 422 -7.42 6.04 -1.85
C GLY A 422 -7.36 7.15 -0.81
N GLY A 423 -6.16 7.60 -0.46
CA GLY A 423 -5.96 8.74 0.43
C GLY A 423 -5.36 8.34 1.76
N LEU A 424 -5.99 8.69 2.88
CA LEU A 424 -5.50 8.34 4.21
C LEU A 424 -6.28 7.16 4.79
N GLY A 425 -5.61 6.04 5.00
CA GLY A 425 -6.15 4.91 5.74
C GLY A 425 -5.94 3.63 4.94
N ALA A 426 -6.60 2.55 5.34
CA ALA A 426 -6.38 1.24 4.72
C ALA A 426 -7.52 0.94 3.74
N ASP A 427 -7.23 1.14 2.46
CA ASP A 427 -8.23 1.21 1.40
C ASP A 427 -8.32 -0.10 0.60
N THR A 428 -9.46 -0.30 -0.04
CA THR A 428 -9.67 -1.39 -0.99
C THR A 428 -10.06 -0.80 -2.34
N LEU A 429 -9.16 -0.91 -3.32
CA LEU A 429 -9.28 -0.23 -4.61
C LEU A 429 -9.35 -1.25 -5.74
N TYR A 430 -10.35 -1.14 -6.61
CA TYR A 430 -10.51 -1.94 -7.82
C TYR A 430 -10.58 -1.05 -9.06
N GLY A 431 -9.61 -1.15 -9.98
CA GLY A 431 -9.66 -0.48 -11.28
C GLY A 431 -10.68 -1.15 -12.22
N ASN A 432 -10.56 -2.46 -12.37
CA ASN A 432 -11.36 -3.36 -13.20
C ASN A 432 -10.96 -3.38 -14.68
N ALA A 433 -11.50 -2.56 -15.57
CA ALA A 433 -11.27 -2.75 -17.01
C ALA A 433 -10.87 -1.47 -17.73
N GLY A 434 -9.66 -1.46 -18.28
CA GLY A 434 -9.03 -0.40 -19.05
C GLY A 434 -7.66 -0.06 -18.46
N ASP A 435 -6.92 0.88 -19.06
CA ASP A 435 -5.59 1.20 -18.56
C ASP A 435 -5.71 2.22 -17.40
N ASP A 436 -5.65 1.73 -16.17
CA ASP A 436 -5.96 2.49 -14.95
C ASP A 436 -4.71 3.11 -14.29
N THR A 437 -4.92 4.20 -13.56
CA THR A 437 -3.90 4.81 -12.68
C THR A 437 -4.41 4.82 -11.25
N ILE A 438 -3.75 4.08 -10.36
CA ILE A 438 -4.19 3.92 -8.97
C ILE A 438 -3.10 4.40 -8.02
N TYR A 439 -3.49 5.24 -7.08
CA TYR A 439 -2.70 5.66 -5.93
C TYR A 439 -3.40 5.11 -4.68
N GLY A 440 -2.72 4.27 -3.89
CA GLY A 440 -3.23 3.84 -2.57
C GLY A 440 -3.34 5.05 -1.64
N ASP A 441 -2.24 5.80 -1.55
CA ASP A 441 -2.16 7.04 -0.77
C ASP A 441 -2.39 8.33 -1.59
N ASP A 442 -2.17 9.48 -0.94
CA ASP A 442 -2.21 10.79 -1.57
C ASP A 442 -1.18 10.98 -2.70
N THR A 443 -1.57 11.77 -3.71
CA THR A 443 -0.70 12.13 -4.85
C THR A 443 0.48 13.04 -4.45
N ALA A 444 0.61 13.39 -3.17
CA ALA A 444 1.55 14.36 -2.63
C ALA A 444 2.70 13.75 -1.80
N GLY A 445 2.92 12.43 -1.86
CA GLY A 445 4.22 11.80 -1.80
C GLY A 445 4.85 11.63 -0.43
N ALA A 446 5.21 10.38 -0.11
CA ALA A 446 6.10 9.97 0.98
C ALA A 446 5.80 10.63 2.34
N ASP A 447 4.53 10.96 2.59
CA ASP A 447 4.10 11.15 3.96
C ASP A 447 4.02 9.76 4.62
N SER A 448 4.26 9.71 5.92
CA SER A 448 4.27 8.46 6.66
C SER A 448 2.88 8.14 7.24
N LEU A 449 1.81 8.58 6.55
CA LEU A 449 0.45 8.58 7.07
C LEU A 449 -0.52 7.67 6.28
N GLY A 450 -0.03 6.99 5.25
CA GLY A 450 -0.75 5.93 4.54
C GLY A 450 -1.08 4.69 5.39
N GLY A 451 -2.08 3.93 4.94
CA GLY A 451 -2.51 2.68 5.56
C GLY A 451 -1.99 1.46 4.81
N ALA A 452 -2.56 0.28 5.08
CA ALA A 452 -2.17 -0.95 4.40
C ALA A 452 -3.26 -1.29 3.38
N ASP A 453 -2.98 -1.03 2.10
CA ASP A 453 -3.97 -1.02 1.04
C ASP A 453 -4.10 -2.37 0.34
N SER A 454 -5.29 -2.62 -0.20
CA SER A 454 -5.59 -3.77 -1.04
C SER A 454 -6.02 -3.30 -2.42
N ILE A 455 -5.10 -3.38 -3.39
CA ILE A 455 -5.28 -2.84 -4.74
C ILE A 455 -5.38 -3.97 -5.76
N PHE A 456 -6.41 -3.91 -6.61
CA PHE A 456 -6.61 -4.79 -7.75
C PHE A 456 -6.78 -3.94 -9.01
N ALA A 457 -5.76 -3.85 -9.86
CA ALA A 457 -5.80 -2.96 -11.01
C ALA A 457 -6.76 -3.49 -12.09
N GLY A 458 -6.62 -4.74 -12.52
CA GLY A 458 -7.63 -5.44 -13.32
C GLY A 458 -7.14 -5.82 -14.72
N ASP A 459 -7.98 -5.59 -15.73
CA ASP A 459 -7.68 -5.81 -17.14
C ASP A 459 -7.17 -4.51 -17.76
N GLY A 460 -5.90 -4.39 -18.13
CA GLY A 460 -5.33 -3.10 -18.57
C GLY A 460 -3.82 -3.11 -18.65
N ASN A 461 -3.20 -2.02 -19.08
CA ASN A 461 -1.78 -1.79 -18.75
C ASN A 461 -1.78 -0.72 -17.66
N ASP A 462 -1.76 -1.17 -16.42
CA ASP A 462 -2.10 -0.33 -15.28
C ASP A 462 -0.85 0.30 -14.65
N SER A 463 -1.05 1.42 -13.97
CA SER A 463 -0.01 2.13 -13.24
C SER A 463 -0.43 2.29 -11.79
N VAL A 464 0.19 1.53 -10.88
CA VAL A 464 -0.11 1.54 -9.45
C VAL A 464 1.05 2.12 -8.65
N ILE A 465 0.73 3.01 -7.72
CA ILE A 465 1.61 3.45 -6.63
C ILE A 465 0.88 3.15 -5.33
N ALA A 466 1.32 2.14 -4.57
CA ALA A 466 0.65 1.73 -3.34
C ALA A 466 0.83 2.80 -2.25
N GLY A 467 2.07 3.05 -1.81
CA GLY A 467 2.37 4.19 -0.95
C GLY A 467 3.14 3.79 0.30
N ALA A 468 2.77 4.34 1.44
CA ALA A 468 3.29 4.01 2.75
C ALA A 468 2.35 3.03 3.42
N GLY A 469 2.79 1.81 3.67
CA GLY A 469 1.88 0.75 4.04
C GLY A 469 2.52 -0.60 3.92
N ASN A 470 1.87 -1.63 4.45
CA ASN A 470 2.21 -2.99 4.06
C ASN A 470 1.14 -3.42 3.07
N ASP A 471 1.34 -3.10 1.79
CA ASP A 471 0.31 -3.11 0.79
C ASP A 471 0.19 -4.46 0.11
N THR A 472 -0.98 -4.75 -0.45
CA THR A 472 -1.21 -5.92 -1.30
C THR A 472 -1.73 -5.44 -2.64
N VAL A 473 -0.92 -5.61 -3.68
CA VAL A 473 -1.26 -5.17 -5.04
C VAL A 473 -1.34 -6.36 -5.99
N THR A 474 -2.37 -6.40 -6.83
CA THR A 474 -2.49 -7.31 -7.96
C THR A 474 -2.68 -6.49 -9.24
N GLY A 475 -1.76 -6.61 -10.20
CA GLY A 475 -1.84 -5.97 -11.52
C GLY A 475 -3.01 -6.52 -12.32
N GLY A 476 -2.96 -7.79 -12.70
CA GLY A 476 -4.08 -8.50 -13.29
C GLY A 476 -3.76 -9.01 -14.69
N ARG A 477 -4.39 -8.46 -15.74
CA ARG A 477 -4.05 -8.77 -17.14
C ARG A 477 -3.45 -7.56 -17.80
N GLY A 478 -2.39 -7.78 -18.56
CA GLY A 478 -1.74 -6.76 -19.38
C GLY A 478 -0.44 -6.32 -18.72
N ALA A 479 0.28 -5.38 -19.33
CA ALA A 479 1.65 -5.06 -18.91
C ALA A 479 1.66 -3.92 -17.90
N ASP A 480 1.81 -4.27 -16.63
CA ASP A 480 1.57 -3.36 -15.51
C ASP A 480 2.86 -2.72 -14.98
N ILE A 481 2.71 -1.56 -14.34
CA ILE A 481 3.78 -0.88 -13.61
C ILE A 481 3.31 -0.66 -12.17
N ILE A 482 3.97 -1.29 -11.21
CA ILE A 482 3.57 -1.27 -9.80
C ILE A 482 4.74 -0.84 -8.93
N TYR A 483 4.51 0.16 -8.07
CA TYR A 483 5.44 0.59 -7.03
C TYR A 483 4.80 0.38 -5.65
N GLY A 484 5.39 -0.48 -4.81
CA GLY A 484 5.03 -0.64 -3.40
C GLY A 484 5.37 0.61 -2.59
N ASN A 485 6.63 1.04 -2.69
CA ASN A 485 7.25 2.14 -1.97
C ASN A 485 7.67 1.79 -0.54
N ALA A 486 6.92 2.13 0.50
CA ALA A 486 7.44 2.05 1.87
C ALA A 486 6.61 1.12 2.75
N GLY A 487 7.22 0.03 3.22
CA GLY A 487 6.68 -0.98 4.13
C GLY A 487 6.84 -2.38 3.53
N ASP A 488 6.43 -3.42 4.25
CA ASP A 488 6.61 -4.79 3.77
C ASP A 488 5.45 -5.16 2.82
N ASP A 489 5.67 -5.04 1.51
CA ASP A 489 4.65 -5.12 0.47
C ASP A 489 4.51 -6.52 -0.13
N THR A 490 3.31 -6.82 -0.65
CA THR A 490 3.04 -8.02 -1.44
C THR A 490 2.50 -7.63 -2.81
N ILE A 491 3.27 -7.90 -3.87
CA ILE A 491 2.96 -7.49 -5.23
C ILE A 491 2.83 -8.73 -6.13
N TYR A 492 1.73 -8.79 -6.87
CA TYR A 492 1.48 -9.77 -7.93
C TYR A 492 1.32 -9.01 -9.25
N GLY A 493 2.15 -9.29 -10.26
CA GLY A 493 1.96 -8.78 -11.62
C GLY A 493 0.65 -9.30 -12.22
N ASP A 494 0.43 -10.61 -12.09
CA ASP A 494 -0.74 -11.30 -12.63
C ASP A 494 -1.79 -11.75 -11.59
N ASP A 495 -2.89 -12.37 -12.07
CA ASP A 495 -3.91 -13.01 -11.23
C ASP A 495 -3.36 -14.12 -10.31
N ILE A 496 -3.80 -14.13 -9.05
CA ILE A 496 -3.42 -15.12 -8.01
C ILE A 496 -3.98 -16.53 -8.33
N ASN A 497 -4.87 -16.67 -9.32
CA ASN A 497 -5.61 -17.89 -9.58
C ASN A 497 -5.04 -18.79 -10.68
N GLY A 498 -3.95 -18.39 -11.36
CA GLY A 498 -3.21 -19.23 -12.31
C GLY A 498 -4.08 -19.81 -13.42
N THR A 499 -5.20 -19.14 -13.73
CA THR A 499 -6.13 -19.59 -14.77
C THR A 499 -5.90 -18.90 -16.10
N ASP A 500 -5.16 -17.80 -16.12
CA ASP A 500 -4.83 -17.10 -17.35
C ASP A 500 -3.49 -17.53 -17.93
N SER A 501 -3.38 -17.40 -19.25
CA SER A 501 -2.15 -17.52 -20.05
C SER A 501 -1.88 -16.22 -20.82
N LEU A 502 -2.53 -15.13 -20.39
CA LEU A 502 -2.56 -13.80 -21.00
C LEU A 502 -1.93 -12.73 -20.08
N GLY A 503 -0.91 -13.10 -19.31
CA GLY A 503 -0.12 -12.14 -18.53
C GLY A 503 0.68 -11.17 -19.40
N GLY A 504 1.19 -10.14 -18.75
CA GLY A 504 1.86 -8.98 -19.34
C GLY A 504 3.36 -9.12 -19.49
N ALA A 505 4.03 -7.99 -19.35
CA ALA A 505 5.48 -7.90 -19.23
C ALA A 505 5.71 -6.79 -18.22
N ASP A 506 5.69 -7.19 -16.95
CA ASP A 506 5.39 -6.30 -15.85
C ASP A 506 6.65 -5.64 -15.31
N ARG A 507 6.46 -4.50 -14.65
CA ARG A 507 7.52 -3.74 -13.99
C ARG A 507 7.14 -3.51 -12.54
N LEU A 508 7.71 -4.31 -11.66
CA LEU A 508 7.33 -4.39 -10.26
C LEU A 508 8.48 -3.89 -9.38
N PHE A 509 8.19 -2.95 -8.49
CA PHE A 509 9.16 -2.35 -7.57
C PHE A 509 8.62 -2.47 -6.13
N GLY A 510 9.36 -3.15 -5.26
CA GLY A 510 9.04 -3.27 -3.82
C GLY A 510 9.26 -1.94 -3.11
N GLY A 511 10.52 -1.54 -2.93
CA GLY A 511 10.90 -0.25 -2.35
C GLY A 511 11.66 -0.44 -1.04
N ASP A 512 11.28 0.29 0.00
CA ASP A 512 11.81 0.15 1.36
C ASP A 512 10.95 -0.87 2.13
N GLY A 513 11.48 -2.02 2.54
CA GLY A 513 10.68 -3.05 3.21
C GLY A 513 11.21 -4.46 2.95
N ASN A 514 10.62 -5.48 3.58
CA ASN A 514 10.86 -6.87 3.19
C ASN A 514 9.71 -7.32 2.30
N ASP A 515 9.90 -7.21 0.99
CA ASP A 515 8.83 -7.31 0.00
C ASP A 515 8.69 -8.72 -0.56
N SER A 516 7.48 -9.05 -1.03
CA SER A 516 7.17 -10.30 -1.72
C SER A 516 6.58 -10.00 -3.08
N ILE A 517 7.37 -10.22 -4.14
CA ILE A 517 7.02 -9.86 -5.51
C ILE A 517 6.95 -11.11 -6.39
N LEU A 518 5.84 -11.29 -7.11
CA LEU A 518 5.64 -12.33 -8.12
C LEU A 518 5.29 -11.70 -9.47
N GLY A 519 6.12 -11.92 -10.50
CA GLY A 519 5.86 -11.49 -11.88
C GLY A 519 4.68 -12.22 -12.48
N GLY A 520 4.83 -13.52 -12.73
CA GLY A 520 3.76 -14.36 -13.25
C GLY A 520 4.09 -14.90 -14.63
N PHE A 521 3.25 -14.62 -15.62
CA PHE A 521 3.49 -14.92 -17.02
C PHE A 521 3.94 -13.66 -17.75
N GLY A 522 5.09 -13.70 -18.40
CA GLY A 522 5.59 -12.48 -19.04
C GLY A 522 7.09 -12.49 -19.13
N ASP A 523 7.66 -11.53 -19.85
CA ASP A 523 9.07 -11.21 -19.69
C ASP A 523 9.14 -10.06 -18.67
N ASP A 524 9.24 -10.38 -17.38
CA ASP A 524 8.99 -9.44 -16.28
C ASP A 524 10.27 -8.77 -15.75
N SER A 525 10.11 -7.62 -15.10
CA SER A 525 11.19 -6.85 -14.46
C SER A 525 10.83 -6.57 -13.01
N LEU A 526 11.50 -7.22 -12.08
CA LEU A 526 11.27 -7.11 -10.63
C LEU A 526 12.47 -6.46 -9.93
N GLU A 527 12.21 -5.54 -9.02
CA GLU A 527 13.21 -4.89 -8.15
C GLU A 527 12.70 -4.91 -6.70
N GLY A 528 13.45 -5.53 -5.78
CA GLY A 528 13.12 -5.63 -4.36
C GLY A 528 13.33 -4.29 -3.66
N GLY A 529 14.57 -3.79 -3.65
CA GLY A 529 14.90 -2.49 -3.10
C GLY A 529 15.72 -2.62 -1.83
N ALA A 530 15.20 -2.18 -0.68
CA ALA A 530 15.91 -2.17 0.59
C ALA A 530 15.19 -3.01 1.63
N GLY A 531 15.77 -4.15 2.01
CA GLY A 531 15.27 -5.09 3.01
C GLY A 531 15.52 -6.52 2.55
N ASN A 532 14.90 -7.52 3.17
CA ASN A 532 15.12 -8.91 2.77
C ASN A 532 13.95 -9.38 1.90
N ASP A 533 14.15 -9.34 0.59
CA ASP A 533 13.05 -9.46 -0.36
C ASP A 533 12.91 -10.88 -0.91
N ILE A 534 11.71 -11.20 -1.37
CA ILE A 534 11.38 -12.44 -2.08
C ILE A 534 10.87 -12.05 -3.47
N LEU A 535 11.65 -12.38 -4.50
CA LEU A 535 11.30 -12.11 -5.90
C LEU A 535 11.14 -13.42 -6.66
N GLN A 536 10.02 -13.57 -7.35
CA GLN A 536 9.75 -14.71 -8.22
C GLN A 536 9.34 -14.22 -9.62
N GLY A 537 10.13 -14.53 -10.65
CA GLY A 537 9.86 -14.15 -12.04
C GLY A 537 8.65 -14.88 -12.61
N GLY A 538 8.71 -16.21 -12.62
CA GLY A 538 7.60 -17.05 -13.06
C GLY A 538 7.90 -17.69 -14.41
N ALA A 539 7.16 -17.35 -15.46
CA ALA A 539 7.30 -17.94 -16.78
C ALA A 539 7.58 -16.87 -17.84
N GLY A 540 8.76 -16.94 -18.44
CA GLY A 540 9.20 -16.08 -19.54
C GLY A 540 10.67 -15.72 -19.36
N ARG A 541 11.11 -14.55 -19.79
CA ARG A 541 12.50 -14.12 -19.63
C ARG A 541 12.59 -12.97 -18.66
N ASP A 542 12.83 -13.30 -17.41
CA ASP A 542 12.66 -12.37 -16.32
C ASP A 542 13.97 -11.70 -15.93
N THR A 543 13.87 -10.47 -15.42
CA THR A 543 14.97 -9.72 -14.83
C THR A 543 14.64 -9.42 -13.38
N LEU A 544 15.40 -9.96 -12.44
CA LEU A 544 15.21 -9.80 -11.01
C LEU A 544 16.42 -9.08 -10.40
N LEU A 545 16.17 -8.05 -9.60
CA LEU A 545 17.17 -7.32 -8.82
C LEU A 545 16.76 -7.31 -7.34
N GLY A 546 17.53 -7.95 -6.46
CA GLY A 546 17.26 -7.99 -5.01
C GLY A 546 17.42 -6.62 -4.38
N GLY A 547 18.66 -6.11 -4.35
CA GLY A 547 18.95 -4.76 -3.86
C GLY A 547 19.84 -4.79 -2.61
N GLU A 548 19.44 -4.08 -1.55
CA GLU A 548 20.13 -4.13 -0.25
C GLU A 548 19.41 -5.09 0.70
N GLY A 549 20.11 -6.09 1.25
CA GLY A 549 19.58 -7.02 2.24
C GLY A 549 19.78 -8.47 1.80
N ALA A 550 19.27 -9.44 2.57
CA ALA A 550 19.47 -10.85 2.26
C ALA A 550 18.29 -11.41 1.48
N ASP A 551 18.42 -11.48 0.16
CA ASP A 551 17.30 -11.67 -0.76
C ASP A 551 17.15 -13.13 -1.23
N LEU A 552 15.92 -13.47 -1.63
CA LEU A 552 15.58 -14.72 -2.30
C LEU A 552 15.03 -14.44 -3.70
N LEU A 553 15.79 -14.81 -4.73
CA LEU A 553 15.40 -14.62 -6.13
C LEU A 553 15.17 -15.97 -6.81
N GLU A 554 14.02 -16.16 -7.45
CA GLU A 554 13.68 -17.33 -8.26
C GLU A 554 13.25 -16.89 -9.68
N GLY A 555 14.04 -17.22 -10.70
CA GLY A 555 13.75 -16.88 -12.11
C GLY A 555 12.52 -17.63 -12.62
N GLY A 556 12.60 -18.96 -12.65
CA GLY A 556 11.47 -19.82 -12.99
C GLY A 556 11.66 -20.50 -14.34
N ASP A 557 10.67 -20.46 -15.21
CA ASP A 557 10.74 -21.04 -16.55
C ASP A 557 11.21 -20.00 -17.58
N GLY A 558 12.37 -20.21 -18.18
CA GLY A 558 12.88 -19.44 -19.30
C GLY A 558 14.32 -18.99 -19.10
N ASN A 559 14.75 -17.92 -19.75
CA ASN A 559 16.16 -17.52 -19.72
C ASN A 559 16.29 -16.23 -18.92
N ASP A 560 16.64 -16.37 -17.65
CA ASP A 560 16.46 -15.30 -16.66
C ASP A 560 17.77 -14.60 -16.31
N SER A 561 17.65 -13.38 -15.79
CA SER A 561 18.76 -12.56 -15.30
C SER A 561 18.51 -12.16 -13.85
N LEU A 562 19.25 -12.73 -12.91
CA LEU A 562 19.11 -12.50 -11.48
C LEU A 562 20.35 -11.78 -10.92
N VAL A 563 20.14 -10.69 -10.18
CA VAL A 563 21.18 -9.95 -9.47
C VAL A 563 20.78 -9.83 -8.00
N GLY A 564 21.55 -10.41 -7.08
CA GLY A 564 21.30 -10.35 -5.64
C GLY A 564 21.47 -8.93 -5.10
N GLY A 565 22.67 -8.39 -5.23
CA GLY A 565 22.97 -7.02 -4.81
C GLY A 565 23.91 -7.03 -3.60
N ALA A 566 23.49 -6.46 -2.48
CA ALA A 566 24.30 -6.39 -1.27
C ALA A 566 23.65 -7.18 -0.14
N GLY A 567 24.25 -8.28 0.29
CA GLY A 567 23.75 -9.06 1.43
C GLY A 567 24.17 -10.51 1.37
N ALA A 568 23.29 -11.44 1.74
CA ALA A 568 23.63 -12.85 1.69
C ALA A 568 22.50 -13.57 0.95
N ASP A 569 22.63 -13.60 -0.36
CA ASP A 569 21.51 -13.80 -1.26
C ASP A 569 21.38 -15.26 -1.70
N ARG A 570 20.19 -15.62 -2.12
CA ARG A 570 19.85 -16.96 -2.61
C ARG A 570 19.21 -16.83 -3.98
N LEU A 571 19.96 -17.18 -5.02
CA LEU A 571 19.54 -17.05 -6.41
C LEU A 571 19.27 -18.43 -7.01
N PHE A 572 18.08 -18.61 -7.57
CA PHE A 572 17.63 -19.82 -8.25
C PHE A 572 17.23 -19.48 -9.69
N GLY A 573 18.01 -19.90 -10.69
CA GLY A 573 17.72 -19.63 -12.10
C GLY A 573 16.46 -20.37 -12.58
N GLY A 574 16.38 -21.66 -12.29
CA GLY A 574 15.23 -22.48 -12.67
C GLY A 574 15.46 -23.23 -13.98
N ALA A 575 14.68 -22.94 -15.02
CA ALA A 575 14.64 -23.71 -16.25
C ALA A 575 14.93 -22.86 -17.49
N GLY A 576 16.20 -22.71 -17.82
CA GLY A 576 16.65 -22.31 -19.16
C GLY A 576 18.13 -21.99 -19.13
N ASP A 577 18.60 -21.13 -20.03
CA ASP A 577 19.98 -20.67 -19.97
C ASP A 577 20.03 -19.34 -19.21
N ASP A 578 20.34 -19.39 -17.91
CA ASP A 578 20.21 -18.27 -16.96
C ASP A 578 21.53 -17.55 -16.66
N VAL A 579 21.43 -16.31 -16.20
CA VAL A 579 22.55 -15.48 -15.73
C VAL A 579 22.30 -15.05 -14.29
N LEU A 580 23.17 -15.46 -13.37
CA LEU A 580 23.07 -15.13 -11.94
C LEU A 580 24.33 -14.36 -11.49
N GLU A 581 24.13 -13.25 -10.79
CA GLU A 581 25.16 -12.43 -10.15
C GLU A 581 24.81 -12.23 -8.66
N GLY A 582 25.59 -12.79 -7.74
CA GLY A 582 25.37 -12.67 -6.29
C GLY A 582 25.54 -11.23 -5.81
N GLY A 583 26.76 -10.71 -5.95
CA GLY A 583 27.06 -9.31 -5.63
C GLY A 583 27.98 -9.20 -4.42
N ASP A 584 27.69 -8.32 -3.48
CA ASP A 584 28.45 -8.20 -2.24
C ASP A 584 27.87 -9.14 -1.17
N GLY A 585 28.72 -9.96 -0.56
CA GLY A 585 28.43 -10.78 0.61
C GLY A 585 28.54 -12.29 0.35
N ASN A 586 27.80 -13.15 1.05
CA ASN A 586 28.02 -14.60 0.93
C ASN A 586 26.81 -15.28 0.31
N ASP A 587 26.89 -15.54 -0.98
CA ASP A 587 25.72 -15.86 -1.78
C ASP A 587 25.61 -17.36 -2.08
N THR A 588 24.39 -17.81 -2.36
CA THR A 588 24.11 -19.16 -2.86
C THR A 588 23.47 -19.08 -4.22
N LEU A 589 24.16 -19.60 -5.24
CA LEU A 589 23.71 -19.57 -6.62
C LEU A 589 23.42 -21.00 -7.12
N ASP A 590 22.16 -21.26 -7.50
CA ASP A 590 21.74 -22.48 -8.20
C ASP A 590 21.15 -22.09 -9.56
N GLY A 591 21.92 -22.30 -10.64
CA GLY A 591 21.45 -22.02 -12.00
C GLY A 591 20.32 -22.93 -12.49
N GLY A 592 19.96 -23.99 -11.77
CA GLY A 592 18.89 -24.88 -12.22
C GLY A 592 19.29 -25.74 -13.44
N THR A 593 18.38 -25.94 -14.38
CA THR A 593 18.61 -26.69 -15.62
C THR A 593 19.20 -25.78 -16.71
N GLY A 594 19.48 -26.30 -17.91
CA GLY A 594 20.13 -25.54 -18.99
C GLY A 594 21.60 -25.19 -18.76
N ASN A 595 22.15 -24.23 -19.51
CA ASN A 595 23.56 -23.83 -19.45
C ASN A 595 23.67 -22.43 -18.85
N ASN A 596 24.07 -22.36 -17.59
CA ASN A 596 23.98 -21.13 -16.82
C ASN A 596 25.32 -20.40 -16.70
N MET A 597 25.26 -19.09 -16.54
CA MET A 597 26.39 -18.25 -16.18
C MET A 597 26.25 -17.78 -14.74
N LEU A 598 27.17 -18.17 -13.87
CA LEU A 598 27.13 -17.88 -12.44
C LEU A 598 28.33 -17.01 -12.04
N THR A 599 28.07 -15.89 -11.38
CA THR A 599 29.06 -14.93 -10.88
C THR A 599 28.77 -14.70 -9.40
N GLY A 600 29.69 -15.07 -8.52
CA GLY A 600 29.49 -14.93 -7.07
C GLY A 600 29.57 -13.48 -6.62
N GLY A 601 30.61 -12.77 -7.06
CA GLY A 601 30.90 -11.41 -6.65
C GLY A 601 31.94 -11.37 -5.55
N ALA A 602 31.69 -10.61 -4.49
CA ALA A 602 32.62 -10.39 -3.39
C ALA A 602 32.15 -11.12 -2.13
N GLY A 603 32.84 -12.20 -1.75
CA GLY A 603 32.64 -12.87 -0.47
C GLY A 603 32.72 -14.38 -0.64
N SER A 604 32.29 -15.17 0.34
CA SER A 604 32.44 -16.63 0.27
C SER A 604 31.18 -17.27 -0.30
N ASP A 605 31.18 -17.50 -1.62
CA ASP A 605 29.97 -17.93 -2.32
C ASP A 605 29.85 -19.45 -2.46
N VAL A 606 28.61 -19.91 -2.66
CA VAL A 606 28.26 -21.31 -2.83
C VAL A 606 27.57 -21.52 -4.18
N PHE A 607 28.23 -22.27 -5.06
CA PHE A 607 27.71 -22.63 -6.37
C PHE A 607 27.12 -24.04 -6.36
N VAL A 608 25.83 -24.15 -6.68
CA VAL A 608 25.15 -25.41 -7.01
C VAL A 608 25.10 -25.55 -8.52
N VAL A 609 25.84 -26.52 -9.04
CA VAL A 609 26.11 -26.64 -10.48
C VAL A 609 25.57 -27.94 -11.08
N ARG A 610 25.14 -27.86 -12.32
CA ARG A 610 24.76 -28.98 -13.19
C ARG A 610 25.60 -28.93 -14.47
N THR A 611 25.25 -29.78 -15.44
CA THR A 611 25.98 -29.87 -16.70
C THR A 611 25.62 -28.71 -17.61
N GLY A 612 26.62 -27.99 -18.12
CA GLY A 612 26.43 -26.83 -18.99
C GLY A 612 26.95 -25.55 -18.38
N ASP A 613 26.99 -25.47 -17.04
CA ASP A 613 27.23 -24.24 -16.31
C ASP A 613 28.66 -23.70 -16.46
N VAL A 614 28.77 -22.39 -16.24
CA VAL A 614 30.01 -21.61 -16.27
C VAL A 614 30.04 -20.71 -15.03
N ILE A 615 30.96 -21.00 -14.11
CA ILE A 615 31.32 -20.06 -13.04
C ILE A 615 32.37 -19.07 -13.59
N THR A 616 32.14 -17.77 -13.43
CA THR A 616 32.90 -16.72 -14.13
C THR A 616 34.04 -16.11 -13.31
N ASP A 617 33.91 -16.08 -11.98
CA ASP A 617 34.78 -15.34 -11.05
C ASP A 617 35.39 -16.15 -9.89
N PHE A 618 35.09 -17.46 -9.79
CA PHE A 618 35.53 -18.38 -8.73
C PHE A 618 36.88 -18.03 -8.06
N THR A 619 36.82 -17.63 -6.81
CA THR A 619 37.96 -17.21 -5.98
C THR A 619 38.31 -18.30 -4.96
N VAL A 620 39.56 -18.28 -4.51
CA VAL A 620 40.08 -19.23 -3.49
C VAL A 620 40.98 -18.47 -2.51
N ASP A 621 40.60 -17.25 -2.18
CA ASP A 621 41.40 -16.35 -1.36
C ASP A 621 40.95 -16.36 0.11
N SER A 622 41.58 -17.25 0.86
CA SER A 622 41.39 -17.34 2.31
C SER A 622 41.78 -16.07 3.09
N LEU A 623 42.42 -15.06 2.47
CA LEU A 623 42.90 -13.84 3.13
C LEU A 623 41.95 -12.66 3.03
N THR A 624 41.14 -12.59 1.97
CA THR A 624 40.17 -11.50 1.75
C THR A 624 38.78 -11.83 2.27
N GLY A 625 38.53 -13.08 2.66
CA GLY A 625 37.18 -13.55 3.01
C GLY A 625 36.37 -14.04 1.81
N ASP A 626 37.02 -14.09 0.65
CA ASP A 626 36.46 -14.41 -0.67
C ASP A 626 36.92 -15.83 -1.06
N ASN A 627 36.19 -16.83 -0.55
CA ASN A 627 36.56 -18.23 -0.68
C ASN A 627 35.36 -19.08 -1.08
N ASP A 628 35.24 -19.23 -2.39
CA ASP A 628 34.12 -19.88 -3.02
C ASP A 628 34.11 -21.40 -2.85
N GLN A 629 32.90 -21.93 -2.92
CA GLN A 629 32.60 -23.35 -2.74
C GLN A 629 31.73 -23.85 -3.87
N VAL A 630 32.03 -25.06 -4.33
CA VAL A 630 31.23 -25.76 -5.34
C VAL A 630 31.18 -27.25 -4.99
N ASP A 631 29.99 -27.83 -4.93
CA ASP A 631 29.83 -29.27 -4.65
C ASP A 631 29.96 -30.09 -5.94
N LEU A 632 31.08 -30.80 -6.05
CA LEU A 632 31.37 -31.71 -7.16
C LEU A 632 31.38 -33.19 -6.73
N GLY A 633 30.94 -33.50 -5.50
CA GLY A 633 31.02 -34.83 -4.92
C GLY A 633 30.17 -35.88 -5.64
N SER A 634 29.05 -35.47 -6.23
CA SER A 634 28.20 -36.32 -7.06
C SER A 634 28.88 -36.75 -8.38
N TYR A 635 29.79 -35.92 -8.91
CA TYR A 635 30.51 -36.12 -10.16
C TYR A 635 31.88 -36.77 -9.94
N TYR A 636 32.71 -36.22 -9.05
CA TYR A 636 34.07 -36.67 -8.77
C TYR A 636 34.13 -37.48 -7.47
N ASN A 637 33.73 -38.75 -7.57
CA ASN A 637 33.77 -39.72 -6.47
C ASN A 637 34.48 -41.02 -6.86
N ASP A 638 34.72 -41.87 -5.86
CA ASP A 638 35.43 -43.16 -6.03
C ASP A 638 34.71 -44.12 -6.99
N ALA A 639 33.38 -44.06 -7.09
CA ALA A 639 32.60 -44.92 -7.99
C ALA A 639 32.79 -44.51 -9.46
N ASN A 640 32.65 -43.22 -9.75
CA ASN A 640 32.89 -42.66 -11.08
C ASN A 640 34.37 -42.77 -11.48
N LEU A 641 35.28 -42.60 -10.54
CA LEU A 641 36.71 -42.82 -10.73
C LEU A 641 37.01 -44.25 -11.20
N ALA A 642 36.30 -45.26 -10.68
CA ALA A 642 36.49 -46.66 -11.09
C ALA A 642 36.06 -46.89 -12.54
N ILE A 643 34.95 -46.28 -12.98
CA ILE A 643 34.47 -46.31 -14.37
C ILE A 643 35.54 -45.70 -15.29
N LEU A 644 36.00 -44.50 -14.95
CA LEU A 644 37.02 -43.81 -15.75
C LEU A 644 38.33 -44.60 -15.80
N ASN A 645 38.82 -45.11 -14.67
CA ASN A 645 40.07 -45.87 -14.62
C ASN A 645 39.99 -47.18 -15.43
N ALA A 646 38.82 -47.83 -15.48
CA ALA A 646 38.61 -48.99 -16.36
C ALA A 646 38.71 -48.62 -17.84
N SER A 647 38.11 -47.50 -18.25
CA SER A 647 38.24 -46.95 -19.61
C SER A 647 39.70 -46.62 -19.94
N ARG A 648 40.38 -45.85 -19.07
CA ARG A 648 41.79 -45.48 -19.24
C ARG A 648 42.72 -46.68 -19.35
N ALA A 649 42.52 -47.69 -18.51
CA ALA A 649 43.30 -48.93 -18.55
C ALA A 649 43.09 -49.69 -19.86
N ALA A 650 41.86 -49.75 -20.38
CA ALA A 650 41.57 -50.35 -21.68
C ALA A 650 42.25 -49.60 -22.85
N GLN A 651 42.49 -48.29 -22.69
CA GLN A 651 43.21 -47.44 -23.63
C GLN A 651 44.74 -47.43 -23.41
N GLY A 652 45.25 -48.13 -22.39
CA GLY A 652 46.69 -48.17 -22.05
C GLY A 652 47.22 -46.90 -21.37
N LEU A 653 46.33 -46.06 -20.83
CA LEU A 653 46.67 -44.82 -20.13
C LEU A 653 46.90 -45.06 -18.62
N ALA A 654 47.64 -44.15 -17.98
CA ALA A 654 47.84 -44.17 -16.53
C ALA A 654 46.53 -43.85 -15.78
N THR A 655 46.24 -44.61 -14.72
CA THR A 655 45.06 -44.43 -13.86
C THR A 655 45.29 -43.36 -12.79
N TYR A 656 44.24 -42.68 -12.38
CA TYR A 656 44.29 -41.71 -11.27
C TYR A 656 44.18 -42.41 -9.91
N GLN A 657 44.81 -41.84 -8.88
CA GLN A 657 44.90 -42.45 -7.55
C GLN A 657 43.68 -42.19 -6.65
N ASN A 658 43.00 -41.06 -6.84
CA ASN A 658 41.83 -40.64 -6.09
C ASN A 658 41.03 -39.64 -6.95
N ALA A 659 39.79 -39.35 -6.54
CA ALA A 659 38.88 -38.52 -7.32
C ALA A 659 39.35 -37.06 -7.42
N LEU A 660 39.96 -36.51 -6.35
CA LEU A 660 40.51 -35.15 -6.35
C LEU A 660 41.66 -34.98 -7.35
N GLY A 661 42.59 -35.94 -7.42
CA GLY A 661 43.67 -35.92 -8.39
C GLY A 661 43.19 -36.18 -9.83
N TRP A 662 42.01 -36.77 -10.00
CA TRP A 662 41.34 -36.82 -11.29
C TRP A 662 40.73 -35.45 -11.65
N LEU A 663 39.97 -34.82 -10.74
CA LEU A 663 39.44 -33.47 -10.91
C LEU A 663 40.54 -32.47 -11.32
N HIS A 664 41.67 -32.48 -10.63
CA HIS A 664 42.82 -31.61 -10.95
C HIS A 664 43.36 -31.82 -12.36
N ALA A 665 43.43 -33.07 -12.81
CA ALA A 665 43.95 -33.41 -14.12
C ALA A 665 42.96 -33.07 -15.24
N ASP A 666 41.66 -33.11 -14.95
CA ASP A 666 40.59 -32.66 -15.84
C ASP A 666 40.65 -31.14 -15.97
N GLN A 667 40.59 -30.41 -14.85
CA GLN A 667 40.68 -28.94 -14.86
C GLN A 667 41.95 -28.40 -15.54
N ALA A 668 43.07 -29.11 -15.43
CA ALA A 668 44.36 -28.67 -15.99
C ALA A 668 44.54 -28.93 -17.50
N ASP A 669 43.63 -29.64 -18.17
CA ASP A 669 43.80 -29.97 -19.59
C ASP A 669 43.38 -28.83 -20.54
N ASP A 670 42.12 -28.41 -20.49
CA ASP A 670 41.51 -27.38 -21.31
C ASP A 670 40.72 -26.33 -20.49
N GLY A 671 40.69 -26.50 -19.16
CA GLY A 671 40.00 -25.59 -18.24
C GLY A 671 38.51 -25.84 -18.11
N VAL A 672 38.01 -26.96 -18.65
CA VAL A 672 36.62 -27.39 -18.58
C VAL A 672 36.56 -28.80 -18.01
N LEU A 673 35.77 -28.99 -16.97
CA LEU A 673 35.51 -30.28 -16.37
C LEU A 673 34.61 -31.11 -17.28
N ASN A 674 35.21 -31.87 -18.20
CA ASN A 674 34.47 -32.57 -19.26
C ASN A 674 34.88 -34.05 -19.44
N SER A 675 35.68 -34.63 -18.54
CA SER A 675 36.12 -36.02 -18.68
C SER A 675 35.02 -37.07 -18.43
N ILE A 676 33.91 -36.70 -17.80
CA ILE A 676 32.74 -37.57 -17.64
C ILE A 676 31.96 -37.58 -18.96
N THR A 677 32.27 -38.56 -19.82
CA THR A 677 31.66 -38.69 -21.15
C THR A 677 31.21 -40.11 -21.45
N THR A 678 30.32 -40.26 -22.43
CA THR A 678 29.93 -41.57 -22.96
C THR A 678 31.10 -42.34 -23.56
N ALA A 679 32.09 -41.64 -24.14
CA ALA A 679 33.34 -42.23 -24.61
C ALA A 679 34.18 -42.85 -23.49
N ASN A 680 34.03 -42.34 -22.26
CA ASN A 680 34.71 -42.85 -21.06
C ASN A 680 33.87 -43.85 -20.26
N GLY A 681 32.73 -44.31 -20.80
CA GLY A 681 31.90 -45.35 -20.22
C GLY A 681 30.78 -44.86 -19.30
N PHE A 682 30.56 -43.55 -19.22
CA PHE A 682 29.45 -42.96 -18.47
C PHE A 682 28.14 -42.96 -19.27
N GLN A 683 27.00 -42.88 -18.58
CA GLN A 683 25.68 -42.89 -19.23
C GLN A 683 25.26 -41.51 -19.77
N GLN A 684 25.71 -40.45 -19.11
CA GLN A 684 25.44 -39.06 -19.49
C GLN A 684 26.76 -38.28 -19.44
N ALA A 685 26.87 -37.27 -20.30
CA ALA A 685 28.00 -36.36 -20.27
C ALA A 685 27.79 -35.30 -19.19
N PHE A 686 28.88 -34.80 -18.63
CA PHE A 686 28.89 -33.65 -17.73
C PHE A 686 29.95 -32.66 -18.23
N THR A 687 29.60 -31.38 -18.24
CA THR A 687 30.51 -30.28 -18.55
C THR A 687 30.30 -29.15 -17.54
N LEU A 688 31.39 -28.58 -17.03
CA LEU A 688 31.37 -27.41 -16.15
C LEU A 688 32.63 -26.58 -16.40
N SER A 689 32.50 -25.27 -16.56
CA SER A 689 33.65 -24.36 -16.61
C SER A 689 33.80 -23.62 -15.29
N ILE A 690 34.98 -23.72 -14.66
CA ILE A 690 35.31 -22.94 -13.45
C ILE A 690 36.39 -21.93 -13.81
N ARG A 691 36.03 -20.64 -13.82
CA ARG A 691 36.89 -19.55 -14.25
C ARG A 691 36.94 -18.47 -13.19
N ASN A 692 38.00 -17.68 -13.24
CA ASN A 692 38.14 -16.42 -12.54
C ASN A 692 38.54 -15.36 -13.59
N ASN A 693 37.66 -14.39 -13.84
CA ASN A 693 37.89 -13.33 -14.81
C ASN A 693 38.34 -13.87 -16.19
N ASN A 694 37.55 -14.80 -16.74
CA ASN A 694 37.78 -15.50 -18.01
C ASN A 694 39.03 -16.41 -18.06
N THR A 695 39.77 -16.57 -16.97
CA THR A 695 40.91 -17.49 -16.87
C THR A 695 40.49 -18.74 -16.13
N ALA A 696 40.77 -19.93 -16.66
CA ALA A 696 40.46 -21.18 -15.96
C ALA A 696 41.19 -21.23 -14.61
N VAL A 697 40.46 -21.58 -13.54
CA VAL A 697 41.04 -21.74 -12.21
C VAL A 697 42.02 -22.91 -12.25
N ALA A 698 43.20 -22.73 -11.64
CA ALA A 698 44.20 -23.78 -11.58
C ALA A 698 43.65 -24.98 -10.80
N GLY A 699 43.78 -26.20 -11.33
CA GLY A 699 43.28 -27.41 -10.66
C GLY A 699 43.77 -27.55 -9.22
N ASP A 700 45.04 -27.21 -8.94
CA ASP A 700 45.63 -27.26 -7.59
C ASP A 700 44.95 -26.31 -6.57
N SER A 701 44.23 -25.28 -7.05
CA SER A 701 43.43 -24.38 -6.21
C SER A 701 42.13 -25.02 -5.74
N LEU A 702 41.58 -25.99 -6.49
CA LEU A 702 40.37 -26.71 -6.11
C LEU A 702 40.74 -27.76 -5.05
N THR A 703 40.51 -27.47 -3.78
CA THR A 703 40.80 -28.43 -2.70
C THR A 703 39.52 -28.91 -2.06
N ASN A 704 39.51 -30.14 -1.55
CA ASN A 704 38.43 -30.55 -0.65
C ASN A 704 38.55 -29.71 0.61
N ASP A 705 37.69 -28.70 0.77
CA ASP A 705 37.57 -28.05 2.06
C ASP A 705 36.89 -29.04 3.02
N SER A 706 37.73 -29.79 3.75
CA SER A 706 37.25 -30.39 4.97
C SER A 706 37.21 -29.27 5.99
N VAL A 707 36.05 -28.63 6.11
CA VAL A 707 35.66 -27.81 7.26
C VAL A 707 36.27 -28.42 8.52
N ALA A 708 37.32 -27.78 9.05
CA ALA A 708 38.16 -28.36 10.10
C ALA A 708 38.22 -27.44 11.30
N VAL A 709 37.13 -27.41 12.07
CA VAL A 709 37.14 -26.77 13.39
C VAL A 709 37.11 -27.80 14.51
N LEU A 710 37.88 -27.48 15.54
CA LEU A 710 38.05 -28.20 16.78
C LEU A 710 36.98 -27.69 17.75
N CYS A 711 35.90 -28.43 17.93
CA CYS A 711 34.82 -28.02 18.82
C CYS A 711 34.59 -29.07 19.90
N PHE A 712 34.25 -28.60 21.10
CA PHE A 712 33.66 -29.40 22.17
C PHE A 712 32.15 -29.45 21.97
N GLY A 713 31.49 -30.56 22.30
CA GLY A 713 30.06 -30.50 22.58
C GLY A 713 29.83 -29.62 23.82
N ALA A 714 28.73 -28.86 23.88
CA ALA A 714 28.43 -27.95 24.99
C ALA A 714 28.45 -28.65 26.37
N ASP A 715 28.09 -29.93 26.43
CA ASP A 715 28.11 -30.75 27.64
C ASP A 715 29.51 -31.22 28.08
N ALA A 716 30.55 -30.98 27.28
CA ALA A 716 31.91 -31.33 27.65
C ALA A 716 32.36 -30.51 28.87
N LEU A 717 32.65 -31.19 29.98
CA LEU A 717 33.09 -30.61 31.24
C LEU A 717 34.57 -30.23 31.17
N ILE A 718 34.84 -28.92 31.17
CA ILE A 718 36.17 -28.33 31.17
C ILE A 718 36.62 -28.07 32.62
N ASP A 719 37.82 -28.52 33.00
CA ASP A 719 38.35 -28.26 34.35
C ASP A 719 38.77 -26.78 34.49
N THR A 720 38.16 -26.06 35.44
CA THR A 720 38.56 -24.70 35.87
C THR A 720 39.10 -24.75 37.30
N PRO A 721 39.78 -23.70 37.80
CA PRO A 721 40.18 -23.60 39.20
C PRO A 721 39.02 -23.70 40.20
N GLU A 722 37.80 -23.35 39.77
CA GLU A 722 36.59 -23.26 40.59
C GLU A 722 35.73 -24.54 40.53
N GLY A 723 36.03 -25.44 39.59
CA GLY A 723 35.28 -26.67 39.39
C GLY A 723 35.20 -27.05 37.91
N ARG A 724 34.49 -28.13 37.60
CA ARG A 724 34.22 -28.50 36.21
C ARG A 724 33.02 -27.72 35.72
N VAL A 725 33.17 -27.06 34.58
CA VAL A 725 32.15 -26.23 33.95
C VAL A 725 31.83 -26.82 32.57
N PRO A 726 30.57 -27.02 32.18
CA PRO A 726 30.20 -27.37 30.81
C PRO A 726 30.79 -26.36 29.82
N ALA A 727 31.26 -26.82 28.67
CA ALA A 727 31.84 -25.95 27.66
C ALA A 727 30.85 -24.86 27.22
N GLY A 728 29.55 -25.18 27.15
CA GLY A 728 28.48 -24.22 26.83
C GLY A 728 28.33 -23.06 27.82
N ASP A 729 28.80 -23.22 29.06
CA ASP A 729 28.68 -22.22 30.12
C ASP A 729 29.96 -21.38 30.30
N LEU A 730 31.00 -21.65 29.50
CA LEU A 730 32.23 -20.89 29.55
C LEU A 730 32.03 -19.47 28.98
N GLN A 731 32.81 -18.52 29.47
CA GLN A 731 32.75 -17.12 29.05
C GLN A 731 34.15 -16.53 28.87
N VAL A 732 34.27 -15.50 28.04
CA VAL A 732 35.51 -14.71 27.90
C VAL A 732 35.97 -14.22 29.27
N GLY A 733 37.25 -14.37 29.55
CA GLY A 733 37.89 -14.01 30.82
C GLY A 733 37.86 -15.11 31.89
N MET A 734 37.06 -16.18 31.74
CA MET A 734 37.08 -17.31 32.68
C MET A 734 38.42 -18.05 32.62
N LEU A 735 38.93 -18.46 33.79
CA LEU A 735 40.18 -19.20 33.89
C LEU A 735 39.94 -20.70 33.66
N VAL A 736 40.63 -21.28 32.68
CA VAL A 736 40.61 -22.72 32.40
C VAL A 736 41.93 -23.33 32.85
N THR A 737 41.85 -24.50 33.51
CA THR A 737 43.04 -25.24 33.94
C THR A 737 43.70 -25.88 32.72
N THR A 738 44.87 -25.37 32.35
CA THR A 738 45.69 -25.95 31.28
C THR A 738 46.68 -26.95 31.85
N ARG A 739 47.22 -27.81 30.99
CA ARG A 739 48.21 -28.83 31.35
C ARG A 739 49.55 -28.23 31.76
N ASP A 740 50.03 -27.24 31.00
CA ASP A 740 51.43 -26.79 31.08
C ASP A 740 51.58 -25.36 31.61
N ALA A 741 50.62 -24.47 31.33
CA ALA A 741 50.72 -23.04 31.61
C ALA A 741 49.94 -22.59 32.87
N GLY A 742 49.43 -23.53 33.67
CA GLY A 742 48.53 -23.21 34.79
C GLY A 742 47.16 -22.68 34.31
N PRO A 743 46.37 -22.04 35.19
CA PRO A 743 45.10 -21.45 34.77
C PRO A 743 45.29 -20.30 33.77
N GLN A 744 44.65 -20.39 32.60
CA GLN A 744 44.73 -19.38 31.54
C GLN A 744 43.35 -18.76 31.28
N PRO A 745 43.25 -17.45 31.05
CA PRO A 745 41.98 -16.79 30.77
C PRO A 745 41.55 -17.04 29.32
N ILE A 746 40.30 -17.45 29.12
CA ILE A 746 39.70 -17.52 27.78
C ILE A 746 39.73 -16.13 27.18
N ARG A 747 40.29 -16.00 25.97
CA ARG A 747 40.37 -14.74 25.24
C ARG A 747 39.21 -14.55 24.29
N TRP A 748 38.69 -15.66 23.79
CA TRP A 748 37.58 -15.69 22.87
C TRP A 748 36.87 -17.03 22.98
N ILE A 749 35.56 -17.02 22.82
CA ILE A 749 34.72 -18.21 22.79
C ILE A 749 33.63 -18.02 21.75
N GLY A 750 33.38 -19.07 20.96
CA GLY A 750 32.35 -19.09 19.93
C GLY A 750 31.51 -20.34 20.03
N HIS A 751 30.26 -20.22 19.57
CA HIS A 751 29.22 -21.23 19.67
C HIS A 751 28.60 -21.45 18.29
N ARG A 752 28.26 -22.71 17.98
CA ARG A 752 27.51 -23.07 16.77
C ARG A 752 26.55 -24.22 17.06
N HIS A 753 25.28 -24.03 16.78
CA HIS A 753 24.27 -25.10 16.83
C HIS A 753 24.20 -25.82 15.48
N LEU A 754 24.05 -27.14 15.49
CA LEU A 754 23.72 -27.94 14.30
C LEU A 754 22.52 -28.84 14.60
N THR A 755 21.50 -28.72 13.77
CA THR A 755 20.23 -29.46 13.81
C THR A 755 20.36 -30.87 13.20
N GLU A 756 19.31 -31.69 13.35
CA GLU A 756 19.26 -33.05 12.78
C GLU A 756 19.39 -33.03 11.26
N ALA A 757 18.63 -32.15 10.60
CA ALA A 757 18.62 -32.01 9.15
C ALA A 757 19.98 -31.58 8.60
N GLU A 758 20.66 -30.65 9.27
CA GLU A 758 22.02 -30.22 8.89
C GLU A 758 23.05 -31.34 9.08
N LEU A 759 22.94 -32.15 10.14
CA LEU A 759 23.82 -33.29 10.37
C LEU A 759 23.56 -34.47 9.42
N GLU A 760 22.33 -34.61 8.91
CA GLU A 760 21.99 -35.55 7.84
C GLU A 760 22.52 -35.10 6.48
N ALA A 761 22.39 -33.81 6.16
CA ALA A 761 22.93 -33.21 4.94
C ALA A 761 24.46 -33.20 4.90
N ALA A 762 25.12 -33.07 6.07
CA ALA A 762 26.57 -33.06 6.21
C ALA A 762 27.09 -34.12 7.20
N PRO A 763 27.09 -35.43 6.85
CA PRO A 763 27.49 -36.52 7.74
C PRO A 763 28.94 -36.42 8.27
N ASN A 764 29.80 -35.69 7.55
CA ASN A 764 31.18 -35.39 7.92
C ASN A 764 31.30 -34.45 9.13
N LEU A 765 30.23 -33.77 9.55
CA LEU A 765 30.18 -32.91 10.73
C LEU A 765 29.65 -33.61 12.00
N ARG A 766 29.16 -34.86 11.87
CA ARG A 766 28.63 -35.61 13.02
C ARG A 766 29.69 -35.81 14.10
N PRO A 767 29.34 -35.55 15.38
CA PRO A 767 30.32 -35.59 16.46
C PRO A 767 30.89 -36.98 16.70
N ILE A 768 32.11 -37.02 17.24
CA ILE A 768 32.78 -38.24 17.70
C ILE A 768 32.58 -38.34 19.21
N ARG A 769 32.06 -39.48 19.66
CA ARG A 769 31.94 -39.84 21.07
C ARG A 769 33.12 -40.71 21.47
N ILE A 770 33.87 -40.23 22.46
CA ILE A 770 34.95 -40.98 23.12
C ILE A 770 34.40 -41.45 24.47
N ARG A 771 34.08 -42.74 24.59
CA ARG A 771 33.46 -43.29 25.80
C ARG A 771 34.41 -43.26 26.99
N ALA A 772 33.85 -43.23 28.19
CA ALA A 772 34.61 -43.28 29.43
C ALA A 772 35.62 -44.46 29.43
N GLY A 773 36.89 -44.16 29.64
CA GLY A 773 37.99 -45.13 29.68
C GLY A 773 38.60 -45.54 28.33
N ALA A 774 38.04 -45.12 27.18
CA ALA A 774 38.45 -45.56 25.85
C ALA A 774 39.91 -45.18 25.48
N LEU A 775 40.44 -44.08 26.03
CA LEU A 775 41.82 -43.65 25.81
C LEU A 775 42.82 -44.45 26.67
N GLY A 776 42.34 -45.17 27.69
CA GLY A 776 43.12 -45.96 28.64
C GLY A 776 43.27 -45.30 30.01
N ARG A 777 43.64 -46.09 31.03
CA ARG A 777 43.79 -45.67 32.45
C ARG A 777 42.55 -44.98 33.07
N GLY A 778 41.34 -45.24 32.54
CA GLY A 778 40.11 -44.59 33.01
C GLY A 778 39.92 -43.18 32.45
N THR A 779 40.51 -42.89 31.29
CA THR A 779 40.41 -41.63 30.55
C THR A 779 39.64 -41.82 29.24
N PRO A 780 38.70 -40.92 28.86
CA PRO A 780 38.12 -39.88 29.69
C PRO A 780 37.34 -40.49 30.88
N ARG A 781 37.04 -39.69 31.90
CA ARG A 781 36.29 -40.12 33.11
C ARG A 781 34.78 -40.23 32.87
N ALA A 782 34.28 -39.53 31.86
CA ALA A 782 32.92 -39.57 31.36
C ALA A 782 32.97 -39.53 29.83
N ASP A 783 31.87 -39.85 29.16
CA ASP A 783 31.80 -39.77 27.70
C ASP A 783 32.10 -38.35 27.24
N LEU A 784 32.99 -38.21 26.27
CA LEU A 784 33.44 -36.93 25.73
C LEU A 784 32.98 -36.82 24.27
N VAL A 785 32.13 -35.83 23.99
CA VAL A 785 31.60 -35.55 22.65
C VAL A 785 32.37 -34.36 22.09
N VAL A 786 32.96 -34.53 20.91
CA VAL A 786 33.79 -33.52 20.24
C VAL A 786 33.59 -33.57 18.73
N SER A 787 33.96 -32.50 18.04
CA SER A 787 33.93 -32.50 16.57
C SER A 787 34.90 -33.53 15.98
N PRO A 788 34.67 -34.02 14.75
CA PRO A 788 35.56 -35.00 14.10
C PRO A 788 37.03 -34.64 14.05
N GLN A 789 37.34 -33.35 13.93
CA GLN A 789 38.70 -32.86 13.83
C GLN A 789 39.33 -32.54 15.19
N HIS A 790 38.53 -32.43 16.26
CA HIS A 790 39.01 -32.13 17.61
C HIS A 790 40.12 -33.08 18.04
N ARG A 791 41.26 -32.57 18.53
CA ARG A 791 42.40 -33.44 18.87
C ARG A 791 42.50 -33.77 20.34
N VAL A 792 42.87 -35.01 20.57
CA VAL A 792 43.12 -35.59 21.89
C VAL A 792 44.61 -35.90 22.01
N LEU A 793 45.18 -35.67 23.19
CA LEU A 793 46.58 -35.91 23.46
C LEU A 793 46.85 -37.40 23.68
N VAL A 794 47.54 -38.03 22.73
CA VAL A 794 48.01 -39.41 22.82
C VAL A 794 49.41 -39.43 23.44
N ARG A 795 49.58 -40.17 24.54
CA ARG A 795 50.83 -40.23 25.31
C ARG A 795 51.35 -41.64 25.39
N SER A 796 52.30 -41.98 24.52
CA SER A 796 52.78 -43.35 24.43
C SER A 796 54.20 -43.53 23.90
N LYS A 797 54.82 -44.66 24.26
CA LYS A 797 56.10 -45.09 23.65
C LYS A 797 55.97 -45.35 22.14
N LEU A 798 54.77 -45.60 21.63
CA LEU A 798 54.52 -45.74 20.20
C LEU A 798 54.52 -44.37 19.51
N ALA A 799 53.94 -43.35 20.15
CA ALA A 799 54.02 -41.96 19.69
C ALA A 799 55.48 -41.50 19.61
N GLN A 800 56.29 -41.74 20.67
CA GLN A 800 57.72 -41.42 20.68
C GLN A 800 58.50 -42.03 19.51
N ARG A 801 58.18 -43.28 19.13
CA ARG A 801 58.84 -43.98 18.03
C ARG A 801 58.39 -43.51 16.65
N LEU A 802 57.15 -43.03 16.53
CA LEU A 802 56.55 -42.63 15.25
C LEU A 802 56.78 -41.16 14.92
N PHE A 803 56.77 -40.28 15.92
CA PHE A 803 56.79 -38.82 15.76
C PHE A 803 58.02 -38.18 16.37
N GLY A 804 58.88 -38.93 17.06
CA GLY A 804 60.03 -38.37 17.79
C GLY A 804 59.62 -37.63 19.08
N ALA A 805 58.33 -37.57 19.41
CA ALA A 805 57.77 -36.95 20.61
C ALA A 805 56.88 -37.94 21.39
N PRO A 806 56.94 -37.97 22.73
CA PRO A 806 56.18 -38.93 23.53
C PRO A 806 54.69 -38.56 23.67
N GLU A 807 54.34 -37.33 23.33
CA GLU A 807 52.99 -36.76 23.37
C GLU A 807 52.66 -36.16 22.00
N VAL A 808 51.52 -36.54 21.42
CA VAL A 808 51.09 -36.13 20.07
C VAL A 808 49.59 -35.88 20.07
N LEU A 809 49.15 -34.78 19.47
CA LEU A 809 47.73 -34.44 19.30
C LEU A 809 47.15 -35.15 18.07
N VAL A 810 46.11 -35.95 18.26
CA VAL A 810 45.48 -36.77 17.22
C VAL A 810 43.99 -36.45 17.13
N ALA A 811 43.51 -36.13 15.92
CA ALA A 811 42.10 -35.83 15.69
C ALA A 811 41.20 -37.04 16.01
N ALA A 812 40.07 -36.79 16.66
CA ALA A 812 39.15 -37.80 17.17
C ALA A 812 38.70 -38.79 16.07
N LYS A 813 38.38 -38.31 14.86
CA LYS A 813 38.01 -39.18 13.73
C LYS A 813 39.09 -40.17 13.32
N GLN A 814 40.37 -39.88 13.59
CA GLN A 814 41.47 -40.78 13.27
C GLN A 814 41.62 -41.91 14.31
N LEU A 815 40.90 -41.83 15.43
CA LEU A 815 40.90 -42.79 16.53
C LEU A 815 39.70 -43.76 16.48
N LEU A 816 38.80 -43.67 15.50
CA LEU A 816 37.61 -44.52 15.34
C LEU A 816 37.88 -46.04 15.29
N LEU A 817 39.14 -46.45 15.08
CA LEU A 817 39.54 -47.86 15.14
C LEU A 817 39.75 -48.38 16.57
N VAL A 818 39.76 -47.49 17.57
CA VAL A 818 39.97 -47.83 18.98
C VAL A 818 38.61 -48.12 19.61
N ASP A 819 38.53 -49.26 20.31
CA ASP A 819 37.30 -49.70 20.97
C ASP A 819 36.80 -48.65 21.97
N GLY A 820 35.51 -48.31 21.88
CA GLY A 820 34.88 -47.25 22.66
C GLY A 820 35.01 -45.83 22.07
N ILE A 821 35.45 -45.66 20.83
CA ILE A 821 35.38 -44.38 20.10
C ILE A 821 34.52 -44.57 18.84
N ASP A 822 33.38 -43.88 18.77
CA ASP A 822 32.38 -44.02 17.72
C ASP A 822 31.87 -42.67 17.20
N VAL A 823 31.29 -42.68 16.00
CA VAL A 823 30.50 -41.53 15.50
C VAL A 823 29.16 -41.57 16.25
N ALA A 824 28.76 -40.45 16.85
CA ALA A 824 27.54 -40.37 17.65
C ALA A 824 26.31 -40.23 16.75
N GLU A 825 25.90 -41.33 16.12
CA GLU A 825 24.74 -41.40 15.23
C GLU A 825 23.40 -41.25 15.95
N ASP A 826 23.39 -41.37 17.27
CA ASP A 826 22.21 -41.29 18.15
C ASP A 826 21.88 -39.87 18.62
N LEU A 827 22.70 -38.86 18.30
CA LEU A 827 22.43 -37.47 18.61
C LEU A 827 21.65 -36.80 17.47
N ALA A 828 20.47 -36.25 17.81
CA ALA A 828 19.59 -35.48 16.90
C ALA A 828 20.08 -34.05 16.64
N GLY A 829 21.14 -33.60 17.30
CA GLY A 829 21.71 -32.27 17.14
C GLY A 829 22.93 -32.10 18.04
N VAL A 830 23.73 -31.06 17.82
CA VAL A 830 24.88 -30.76 18.68
C VAL A 830 25.17 -29.26 18.75
N ASP A 831 25.35 -28.77 19.98
CA ASP A 831 25.93 -27.46 20.26
C ASP A 831 27.44 -27.58 20.34
N TYR A 832 28.13 -26.94 19.41
CA TYR A 832 29.59 -26.90 19.36
C TYR A 832 30.11 -25.62 19.99
N VAL A 833 31.10 -25.77 20.86
CA VAL A 833 31.79 -24.68 21.55
C VAL A 833 33.28 -24.76 21.27
N HIS A 834 33.89 -23.64 20.94
CA HIS A 834 35.32 -23.51 20.78
C HIS A 834 35.82 -22.28 21.52
N PHE A 835 37.01 -22.36 22.12
CA PHE A 835 37.58 -21.25 22.86
C PHE A 835 39.10 -21.21 22.69
N LEU A 836 39.65 -20.00 22.78
CA LEU A 836 41.05 -19.69 22.47
C LEU A 836 41.72 -18.96 23.65
N PHE A 837 43.05 -19.14 23.79
CA PHE A 837 43.91 -18.53 24.81
C PHE A 837 45.01 -17.70 24.17
N ASP A 838 45.87 -17.04 24.95
CA ASP A 838 47.02 -16.30 24.39
C ASP A 838 47.98 -17.18 23.58
N ASP A 839 48.21 -18.42 24.02
CA ASP A 839 48.97 -19.45 23.30
C ASP A 839 48.12 -20.73 23.19
N HIS A 840 48.35 -21.57 22.17
CA HIS A 840 47.66 -22.86 22.05
C HIS A 840 47.89 -23.71 23.32
N GLN A 841 46.81 -24.15 23.97
CA GLN A 841 46.87 -24.93 25.20
C GLN A 841 46.35 -26.35 25.04
N VAL A 842 46.84 -27.24 25.89
CA VAL A 842 46.16 -28.50 26.21
C VAL A 842 45.35 -28.30 27.49
N VAL A 843 44.05 -28.55 27.41
CA VAL A 843 43.09 -28.44 28.51
C VAL A 843 42.62 -29.83 28.96
N TRP A 844 41.90 -29.86 30.08
CA TRP A 844 41.27 -31.08 30.57
C TRP A 844 39.76 -31.04 30.30
N SER A 845 39.27 -31.99 29.51
CA SER A 845 37.85 -32.14 29.15
C SER A 845 37.37 -33.55 29.50
N ASN A 846 36.34 -33.64 30.35
CA ASN A 846 35.84 -34.90 30.94
C ASN A 846 36.96 -35.77 31.53
N GLY A 847 38.06 -35.15 31.99
CA GLY A 847 39.25 -35.83 32.51
C GLY A 847 40.22 -36.40 31.46
N ALA A 848 40.02 -36.15 30.17
CA ALA A 848 40.99 -36.36 29.10
C ALA A 848 41.74 -35.08 28.74
N GLU A 849 42.95 -35.23 28.23
CA GLU A 849 43.77 -34.12 27.75
C GLU A 849 43.45 -33.84 26.28
N THR A 850 42.86 -32.68 26.01
CA THR A 850 42.45 -32.26 24.67
C THR A 850 42.94 -30.85 24.39
N GLU A 851 42.86 -30.41 23.15
CA GLU A 851 43.35 -29.09 22.77
C GLU A 851 42.30 -27.99 22.93
N SER A 852 42.77 -26.76 23.14
CA SER A 852 41.97 -25.55 22.86
C SER A 852 41.95 -25.28 21.36
N LEU A 853 41.18 -24.28 20.92
CA LEU A 853 41.24 -23.86 19.52
C LEU A 853 42.68 -23.47 19.14
N HIS A 854 43.22 -24.13 18.11
CA HIS A 854 44.47 -23.75 17.46
C HIS A 854 44.10 -22.94 16.21
N PRO A 855 44.28 -21.60 16.21
CA PRO A 855 43.97 -20.77 15.06
C PRO A 855 44.99 -21.08 13.95
N GLY A 856 44.57 -21.89 12.98
CA GLY A 856 45.29 -22.17 11.74
C GLY A 856 44.43 -21.79 10.54
N ARG A 857 45.03 -21.82 9.34
CA ARG A 857 44.43 -21.39 8.06
C ARG A 857 42.98 -21.84 7.82
N ASN A 858 42.61 -23.05 8.28
CA ASN A 858 41.28 -23.63 8.04
C ASN A 858 40.34 -23.56 9.27
N ALA A 859 40.83 -23.12 10.43
CA ALA A 859 40.06 -23.10 11.68
C ALA A 859 39.31 -21.78 11.90
N LEU A 860 39.80 -20.68 11.31
CA LEU A 860 39.21 -19.35 11.41
C LEU A 860 37.97 -19.19 10.51
N ASN A 861 37.88 -19.91 9.39
CA ASN A 861 36.82 -19.76 8.39
C ASN A 861 35.40 -20.11 8.88
N MET A 862 35.24 -20.83 9.99
CA MET A 862 33.92 -21.17 10.57
C MET A 862 33.56 -20.34 11.80
N ALA A 863 34.38 -19.38 12.21
CA ALA A 863 34.01 -18.40 13.24
C ALA A 863 33.01 -17.34 12.70
N GLY A 864 32.68 -17.39 11.40
CA GLY A 864 31.94 -16.32 10.71
C GLY A 864 32.81 -15.06 10.54
N GLU A 865 32.35 -14.10 9.76
CA GLU A 865 33.03 -12.81 9.57
C GLU A 865 33.18 -12.06 10.91
N ALA A 866 32.10 -11.90 11.65
CA ALA A 866 32.10 -11.23 12.96
C ALA A 866 33.04 -11.88 13.99
N GLY A 867 33.09 -13.22 14.05
CA GLY A 867 34.00 -13.94 14.95
C GLY A 867 35.46 -13.90 14.49
N ARG A 868 35.72 -13.89 13.18
CA ARG A 868 37.07 -13.69 12.64
C ARG A 868 37.60 -12.29 12.97
N ASP A 869 36.78 -11.27 12.81
CA ASP A 869 37.16 -9.89 13.11
C ASP A 869 37.41 -9.65 14.61
N GLU A 870 36.60 -10.27 15.48
CA GLU A 870 36.83 -10.25 16.91
C GLU A 870 38.18 -10.89 17.28
N ILE A 871 38.49 -12.06 16.71
CA ILE A 871 39.77 -12.75 16.90
C ILE A 871 40.92 -11.89 16.38
N PHE A 872 40.80 -11.26 15.21
CA PHE A 872 41.81 -10.39 14.63
C PHE A 872 41.97 -9.05 15.36
N ALA A 873 40.96 -8.58 16.07
CA ALA A 873 41.06 -7.42 16.94
C ALA A 873 41.83 -7.75 18.23
N ILE A 874 41.66 -8.97 18.76
CA ILE A 874 42.32 -9.45 19.98
C ILE A 874 43.77 -9.90 19.69
N PHE A 875 44.01 -10.52 18.53
CA PHE A 875 45.30 -11.02 18.07
C PHE A 875 45.66 -10.46 16.69
N PRO A 876 46.07 -9.18 16.60
CA PRO A 876 46.38 -8.52 15.33
C PRO A 876 47.48 -9.24 14.53
N GLU A 877 48.39 -9.93 15.20
CA GLU A 877 49.47 -10.71 14.61
C GLU A 877 49.01 -11.93 13.80
N LEU A 878 47.79 -12.44 14.04
CA LEU A 878 47.21 -13.52 13.23
C LEU A 878 46.81 -13.04 11.82
N ARG A 879 46.87 -11.73 11.54
CA ARG A 879 46.72 -11.15 10.20
C ARG A 879 47.99 -11.28 9.34
N ASP A 880 49.17 -11.49 9.95
CA ASP A 880 50.45 -11.65 9.23
C ASP A 880 50.82 -13.14 9.11
N GLU A 881 50.71 -13.68 7.89
CA GLU A 881 50.96 -15.08 7.58
C GLU A 881 52.39 -15.58 7.88
N SER A 882 53.35 -14.68 8.15
CA SER A 882 54.71 -15.06 8.53
C SER A 882 54.84 -15.40 10.03
N VAL A 883 53.82 -15.08 10.83
CA VAL A 883 53.80 -15.29 12.28
C VAL A 883 53.12 -16.62 12.59
N SER A 884 53.91 -17.62 12.98
CA SER A 884 53.38 -18.93 13.38
C SER A 884 52.84 -18.91 14.80
N TYR A 885 51.56 -19.21 14.99
CA TYR A 885 50.98 -19.53 16.30
C TYR A 885 51.35 -20.98 16.68
N PRO A 886 52.32 -21.19 17.58
CA PRO A 886 52.93 -22.51 17.77
C PRO A 886 51.96 -23.45 18.47
N ALA A 887 51.83 -24.68 17.94
CA ALA A 887 51.00 -25.67 18.60
C ALA A 887 51.63 -26.18 19.91
N ALA A 888 50.79 -26.39 20.94
CA ALA A 888 51.23 -26.86 22.25
C ALA A 888 52.03 -28.17 22.20
N ARG A 889 51.72 -29.03 21.23
CA ARG A 889 52.35 -30.33 20.98
C ARG A 889 52.37 -30.63 19.48
N THR A 890 53.16 -31.63 19.09
CA THR A 890 53.18 -32.14 17.71
C THR A 890 51.79 -32.62 17.29
N MET A 891 51.25 -32.04 16.23
CA MET A 891 49.97 -32.46 15.64
C MET A 891 50.18 -33.56 14.62
N ALA A 892 49.45 -34.67 14.75
CA ALA A 892 49.50 -35.75 13.77
C ALA A 892 48.72 -35.39 12.49
N SER A 893 49.32 -35.64 11.32
CA SER A 893 48.56 -35.65 10.07
C SER A 893 47.56 -36.80 10.05
N GLY A 894 46.47 -36.69 9.27
CA GLY A 894 45.42 -37.73 9.24
C GLY A 894 45.95 -39.13 8.96
N ARG A 895 46.89 -39.27 8.01
CA ARG A 895 47.55 -40.56 7.69
C ARG A 895 48.35 -41.10 8.88
N MET A 896 49.11 -40.25 9.56
CA MET A 896 49.98 -40.66 10.66
C MET A 896 49.20 -40.91 11.96
N GLY A 897 48.11 -40.17 12.19
CA GLY A 897 47.16 -40.38 13.29
C GLY A 897 46.48 -41.75 13.20
N ARG A 898 45.90 -42.08 12.04
CA ARG A 898 45.32 -43.43 11.79
C ARG A 898 46.35 -44.54 11.99
N LYS A 899 47.57 -44.35 11.47
CA LYS A 899 48.66 -45.31 11.65
C LYS A 899 49.05 -45.50 13.12
N LEU A 900 49.02 -44.43 13.92
CA LEU A 900 49.25 -44.51 15.37
C LEU A 900 48.13 -45.30 16.06
N ALA A 901 46.86 -44.96 15.79
CA ALA A 901 45.70 -45.67 16.33
C ALA A 901 45.74 -47.19 16.01
N MET A 902 45.97 -47.54 14.73
CA MET A 902 46.13 -48.93 14.30
C MET A 902 47.22 -49.67 15.08
N ARG A 903 48.38 -49.02 15.32
CA ARG A 903 49.46 -49.64 16.09
C ARG A 903 49.10 -49.83 17.56
N HIS A 904 48.31 -48.94 18.15
CA HIS A 904 47.83 -49.09 19.51
C HIS A 904 46.88 -50.29 19.66
N VAL A 905 45.94 -50.43 18.73
CA VAL A 905 45.02 -51.56 18.64
C VAL A 905 45.77 -52.87 18.42
N GLN A 906 46.66 -52.94 17.42
CA GLN A 906 47.44 -54.14 17.10
C GLN A 906 48.33 -54.62 18.25
N ASN A 907 48.87 -53.71 19.04
CA ASN A 907 49.76 -54.05 20.16
C ASN A 907 49.02 -54.17 21.51
N ASN A 908 47.68 -54.02 21.51
CA ASN A 908 46.85 -53.98 22.70
C ASN A 908 47.43 -53.03 23.78
N LYS A 909 47.73 -51.79 23.38
CA LYS A 909 48.29 -50.75 24.27
C LYS A 909 47.35 -49.53 24.33
N PRO A 910 47.11 -48.98 25.53
CA PRO A 910 46.28 -47.78 25.68
C PRO A 910 46.91 -46.57 24.96
N LEU A 911 46.07 -45.65 24.47
CA LEU A 911 46.49 -44.39 23.85
C LEU A 911 47.16 -43.45 24.87
N VAL A 912 46.68 -43.47 26.10
CA VAL A 912 47.26 -42.77 27.25
C VAL A 912 47.90 -43.81 28.17
N SER A 913 49.24 -43.88 28.14
CA SER A 913 50.02 -44.93 28.80
C SER A 913 50.70 -44.53 30.10
#